data_AF-A0A816W1Y8-F1
#
_entry.id   AF-A0A816W1Y8-F1
#
_cell.length_a   1.000
_cell.length_b   1.000
_cell.length_c   1.000
_cell.angle_alpha   90.00
_cell.angle_beta   90.00
_cell.angle_gamma   90.00
#
_symmetry.space_group_name_H-M   'P 1'
#
loop_
_entity.id
_entity.type
_entity.pdbx_description
1 polymer ?
#
loop_
_entity_poly.entity_id
_entity_poly.type
_entity_poly.pdbx_seq_one_letter_code
_entity_poly.pdbx_strand_id
1 'polypeptide(L)'
;MSAIDYTEIRQKFASLVNQTCTNKVNRRLSALLDDIYNELENNMLLRTNFDILNELSSTLMAAHREQWLHQPQLLGHPIFIILRDCLIDILFDEKQVELVTRLSTLLHHVCHATAVKDEMVRLMICKPLIDKLNFFIIEFEQYRGPPKQLESMNRLLRIFTLIQTMRIDLYEDSLLELLFLNVSKCISSTFFMAQLSSVPQSMSDLESIQTFLFDSCIEFMYWQPYEESLLRRQTLGQICEILLPVIVRIMSLLSFSEPIMRIANLLSIHIMVPESYTDDKVLHQDYFALLKHCISMIDVETVRSKERLLLECICHLTNHSDLLAFMIEFDSLKPTLLKISDMDDCEISLNSYRILALIMCEDDIKALKNANKIVGIYYLYFISMMEDPVQRTAFQSLLQSLKNFIQHDQVKVEVLQQNIIPLLIRCVTERQSFQSTKTQQYAIEILIALSFNDEASNILEKDSELIKCLESLKTSHEETIQRATNHLIWRLEQKRNISNGSAPHVTAKSKYDIMISYSHNDKKLCFQVCDFLEKDGFRVWLDRDRMHGDVIVAMADAIENSEFIIICMSETYKASPYCQAEANYAFQRQCKLLPLVMKPKYKPDGWLGFIMSGKIYVDFTKHELNEAYSLLKHEIEDKRQITMNHTKKMEVTHEPILPVPSPIKVYQRQTRIDLPQFVNNWSEEHVRCFLRKNNLTSLLTVFDNFNGHLLYQAYLMCEKNRELMFQAMREEVSASGNSSILTLGTYLRFLEELKKYIPINTTKLSQQLTSTVCCIM
;
A
#
# COMPACT_ATOMS: atom_id res chain seq x y z
N MET A 1 -6.83 7.29 64.01
CA MET A 1 -6.86 7.66 62.58
C MET A 1 -7.75 8.88 62.44
N SER A 2 -7.19 10.03 62.07
CA SER A 2 -7.94 11.27 61.92
C SER A 2 -8.91 11.12 60.74
N ALA A 3 -10.21 11.21 61.00
CA ALA A 3 -11.24 11.27 59.94
C ALA A 3 -11.08 12.49 58.99
N ILE A 4 -10.15 13.38 59.32
CA ILE A 4 -9.83 14.63 58.62
C ILE A 4 -9.03 14.37 57.33
N ASP A 5 -8.08 13.42 57.30
CA ASP A 5 -7.27 13.13 56.09
C ASP A 5 -8.10 12.46 54.98
N TYR A 6 -8.96 11.49 55.33
CA TYR A 6 -9.70 10.71 54.33
C TYR A 6 -10.80 11.52 53.64
N THR A 7 -11.50 12.37 54.39
CA THR A 7 -12.59 13.20 53.87
C THR A 7 -12.05 14.29 52.93
N GLU A 8 -10.89 14.87 53.26
CA GLU A 8 -10.20 15.87 52.45
C GLU A 8 -9.73 15.27 51.11
N ILE A 9 -9.12 14.08 51.15
CA ILE A 9 -8.70 13.34 49.95
C ILE A 9 -9.90 13.00 49.05
N ARG A 10 -11.03 12.55 49.63
CA ARG A 10 -12.26 12.32 48.86
C ARG A 10 -12.82 13.58 48.20
N GLN A 11 -12.75 14.72 48.88
CA GLN A 11 -13.15 16.00 48.27
C GLN A 11 -12.23 16.38 47.11
N LYS A 12 -10.91 16.10 47.21
CA LYS A 12 -9.95 16.27 46.12
C LYS A 12 -10.25 15.34 44.94
N PHE A 13 -10.60 14.07 45.18
CA PHE A 13 -11.07 13.15 44.13
C PHE A 13 -12.35 13.63 43.46
N ALA A 14 -13.35 14.08 44.21
CA ALA A 14 -14.57 14.65 43.63
C ALA A 14 -14.30 15.92 42.79
N SER A 15 -13.34 16.75 43.21
CA SER A 15 -12.84 17.88 42.41
C SER A 15 -12.15 17.42 41.12
N LEU A 16 -11.38 16.32 41.18
CA LEU A 16 -10.71 15.72 40.02
C LEU A 16 -11.75 15.29 38.97
N VAL A 17 -12.79 14.54 39.38
CA VAL A 17 -13.91 14.14 38.49
C VAL A 17 -14.58 15.35 37.83
N ASN A 18 -14.91 16.37 38.62
CA ASN A 18 -15.62 17.55 38.11
C ASN A 18 -14.77 18.36 37.12
N GLN A 19 -13.46 18.46 37.36
CA GLN A 19 -12.55 19.20 36.47
C GLN A 19 -12.23 18.39 35.20
N THR A 20 -12.19 17.06 35.28
CA THR A 20 -12.07 16.18 34.10
C THR A 20 -13.31 16.21 33.20
N CYS A 21 -14.45 16.75 33.64
CA CYS A 21 -15.63 16.91 32.79
C CYS A 21 -15.66 18.23 31.99
N THR A 22 -14.71 19.16 32.18
CA THR A 22 -14.74 20.49 31.55
C THR A 22 -13.54 20.71 30.61
N ASN A 23 -13.78 20.99 29.32
CA ASN A 23 -12.76 21.27 28.27
C ASN A 23 -11.84 22.47 28.55
N LYS A 24 -12.11 23.24 29.61
CA LYS A 24 -11.21 24.25 30.13
C LYS A 24 -10.59 23.69 31.40
N VAL A 25 -9.30 23.30 31.34
CA VAL A 25 -8.23 23.69 32.27
C VAL A 25 -7.12 22.64 32.32
N ASN A 26 -5.97 22.97 31.70
CA ASN A 26 -4.78 22.10 31.67
C ASN A 26 -3.87 22.27 32.91
N ARG A 27 -3.97 23.39 33.66
CA ARG A 27 -3.09 23.67 34.81
C ARG A 27 -3.60 23.15 36.16
N ARG A 28 -4.90 22.90 36.31
CA ARG A 28 -5.47 22.43 37.59
C ARG A 28 -5.35 20.91 37.76
N LEU A 29 -5.35 20.14 36.68
CA LEU A 29 -5.23 18.67 36.74
C LEU A 29 -3.85 18.23 37.26
N SER A 30 -2.76 18.79 36.71
CA SER A 30 -1.39 18.52 37.20
C SER A 30 -1.25 18.89 38.68
N ALA A 31 -1.66 20.11 39.05
CA ALA A 31 -1.57 20.58 40.44
C ALA A 31 -2.38 19.71 41.41
N LEU A 32 -3.55 19.22 40.98
CA LEU A 32 -4.37 18.34 41.79
C LEU A 32 -3.74 16.94 41.95
N LEU A 33 -3.08 16.42 40.90
CA LEU A 33 -2.30 15.19 41.00
C LEU A 33 -1.08 15.38 41.89
N ASP A 34 -0.38 16.53 41.80
CA ASP A 34 0.75 16.88 42.67
C ASP A 34 0.30 16.92 44.14
N ASP A 35 -0.86 17.54 44.42
CA ASP A 35 -1.44 17.62 45.77
C ASP A 35 -1.76 16.21 46.33
N ILE A 36 -2.45 15.37 45.54
CA ILE A 36 -2.77 13.99 45.92
C ILE A 36 -1.49 13.17 46.12
N TYR A 37 -0.50 13.33 45.23
CA TYR A 37 0.77 12.63 45.33
C TYR A 37 1.53 13.01 46.59
N ASN A 38 1.62 14.31 46.91
CA ASN A 38 2.27 14.78 48.12
C ASN A 38 1.61 14.19 49.38
N GLU A 39 0.29 14.05 49.40
CA GLU A 39 -0.41 13.41 50.53
C GLU A 39 -0.10 11.92 50.64
N LEU A 40 -0.05 11.20 49.52
CA LEU A 40 0.29 9.78 49.48
C LEU A 40 1.77 9.52 49.80
N GLU A 41 2.67 10.39 49.37
CA GLU A 41 4.11 10.28 49.62
C GLU A 41 4.44 10.56 51.09
N ASN A 42 3.81 11.56 51.69
CA ASN A 42 4.06 11.94 53.08
C ASN A 42 3.38 11.01 54.10
N ASN A 43 2.48 10.12 53.67
CA ASN A 43 1.72 9.26 54.57
C ASN A 43 1.66 7.79 54.10
N MET A 44 2.57 6.97 54.65
CA MET A 44 2.69 5.54 54.33
C MET A 44 1.40 4.74 54.57
N LEU A 45 0.54 5.17 55.52
CA LEU A 45 -0.74 4.51 55.79
C LEU A 45 -1.76 4.77 54.68
N LEU A 46 -1.71 5.92 54.01
CA LEU A 46 -2.58 6.20 52.86
C LEU A 46 -2.11 5.44 51.62
N ARG A 47 -0.79 5.32 51.43
CA ARG A 47 -0.19 4.55 50.33
C ARG A 47 -0.52 3.06 50.36
N THR A 48 -0.84 2.51 51.53
CA THR A 48 -1.25 1.11 51.71
C THR A 48 -2.77 0.95 51.89
N ASN A 49 -3.54 2.04 51.81
CA ASN A 49 -5.00 2.00 51.96
C ASN A 49 -5.68 1.70 50.62
N PHE A 50 -6.14 0.45 50.46
CA PHE A 50 -6.79 -0.03 49.24
C PHE A 50 -8.06 0.73 48.87
N ASP A 51 -8.83 1.26 49.83
CA ASP A 51 -10.04 2.03 49.52
C ASP A 51 -9.68 3.36 48.85
N ILE A 52 -8.62 4.03 49.32
CA ILE A 52 -8.12 5.29 48.74
C ILE A 52 -7.60 5.03 47.32
N LEU A 53 -6.78 3.99 47.14
CA LEU A 53 -6.21 3.66 45.84
C LEU A 53 -7.28 3.21 44.84
N ASN A 54 -8.32 2.52 45.31
CA ASN A 54 -9.48 2.15 44.51
C ASN A 54 -10.26 3.39 44.05
N GLU A 55 -10.51 4.34 44.95
CA GLU A 55 -11.21 5.58 44.64
C GLU A 55 -10.39 6.47 43.68
N LEU A 56 -9.08 6.57 43.90
CA LEU A 56 -8.15 7.24 43.00
C LEU A 56 -8.17 6.61 41.61
N SER A 57 -8.02 5.29 41.52
CA SER A 57 -8.03 4.55 40.25
C SER A 57 -9.35 4.75 39.51
N SER A 58 -10.48 4.67 40.23
CA SER A 58 -11.82 4.91 39.66
C SER A 58 -11.98 6.34 39.15
N THR A 59 -11.41 7.31 39.87
CA THR A 59 -11.43 8.72 39.48
C THR A 59 -10.61 8.98 38.23
N LEU A 60 -9.41 8.40 38.14
CA LEU A 60 -8.55 8.51 36.96
C LEU A 60 -9.16 7.80 35.74
N MET A 61 -9.82 6.67 35.96
CA MET A 61 -10.58 5.96 34.92
C MET A 61 -11.75 6.77 34.36
N ALA A 62 -12.38 7.62 35.20
CA ALA A 62 -13.48 8.49 34.78
C ALA A 62 -13.02 9.69 33.95
N ALA A 63 -11.73 10.04 33.98
CA ALA A 63 -11.16 11.07 33.10
C ALA A 63 -11.21 10.60 31.64
N HIS A 64 -11.92 11.33 30.77
CA HIS A 64 -12.19 10.92 29.39
C HIS A 64 -10.91 10.60 28.59
N ARG A 65 -10.97 9.53 27.77
CA ARG A 65 -9.88 9.05 26.89
C ARG A 65 -9.20 10.14 26.06
N GLU A 66 -9.95 11.14 25.59
CA GLU A 66 -9.42 12.28 24.82
C GLU A 66 -8.47 13.18 25.63
N GLN A 67 -8.63 13.25 26.95
CA GLN A 67 -7.77 14.10 27.79
C GLN A 67 -6.35 13.56 27.91
N TRP A 68 -6.22 12.24 28.02
CA TRP A 68 -4.91 11.57 28.03
C TRP A 68 -4.19 11.73 26.69
N LEU A 69 -4.95 11.67 25.58
CA LEU A 69 -4.42 11.91 24.23
C LEU A 69 -3.86 13.34 24.07
N HIS A 70 -4.54 14.34 24.65
CA HIS A 70 -4.15 15.75 24.59
C HIS A 70 -3.12 16.17 25.67
N GLN A 71 -2.88 15.34 26.70
CA GLN A 71 -1.98 15.67 27.83
C GLN A 71 -1.01 14.53 28.20
N PRO A 72 -0.18 14.08 27.25
CA PRO A 72 0.75 12.98 27.49
C PRO A 72 1.80 13.27 28.58
N GLN A 73 2.12 14.53 28.88
CA GLN A 73 3.06 14.87 29.96
C GLN A 73 2.58 14.43 31.35
N LEU A 74 1.27 14.27 31.58
CA LEU A 74 0.72 13.80 32.86
C LEU A 74 1.03 12.32 33.11
N LEU A 75 1.40 11.58 32.08
CA LEU A 75 1.76 10.17 32.19
C LEU A 75 3.09 9.93 32.91
N GLY A 76 3.98 10.92 32.89
CA GLY A 76 5.20 10.92 33.69
C GLY A 76 4.96 11.25 35.16
N HIS A 77 3.70 11.48 35.58
CA HIS A 77 3.40 11.87 36.94
C HIS A 77 3.69 10.71 37.93
N PRO A 78 4.42 10.95 39.04
CA PRO A 78 4.81 9.92 40.01
C PRO A 78 3.65 9.11 40.63
N ILE A 79 2.42 9.65 40.60
CA ILE A 79 1.23 8.94 41.08
C ILE A 79 1.02 7.58 40.37
N PHE A 80 1.36 7.48 39.08
CA PHE A 80 1.24 6.22 38.34
C PHE A 80 2.28 5.19 38.80
N ILE A 81 3.46 5.65 39.27
CA ILE A 81 4.46 4.79 39.90
C ILE A 81 3.89 4.20 41.19
N ILE A 82 3.24 5.02 42.04
CA ILE A 82 2.58 4.52 43.26
C ILE A 82 1.52 3.47 42.92
N LEU A 83 0.67 3.72 41.93
CA LEU A 83 -0.39 2.80 41.53
C LEU A 83 0.16 1.49 40.93
N ARG A 84 1.21 1.57 40.11
CA ARG A 84 1.93 0.41 39.57
C ARG A 84 2.58 -0.40 40.68
N ASP A 85 3.29 0.24 41.60
CA ASP A 85 3.97 -0.45 42.71
C ASP A 85 2.95 -1.15 43.62
N CYS A 86 1.81 -0.49 43.90
CA CYS A 86 0.70 -1.14 44.59
C CYS A 86 0.19 -2.36 43.83
N LEU A 87 -0.03 -2.25 42.51
CA LEU A 87 -0.45 -3.38 41.68
C LEU A 87 0.55 -4.53 41.76
N ILE A 88 1.85 -4.22 41.67
CA ILE A 88 2.93 -5.20 41.80
C ILE A 88 2.75 -5.91 43.14
N ASP A 89 2.68 -5.19 44.26
CA ASP A 89 2.60 -5.78 45.60
C ASP A 89 1.42 -6.75 45.76
N ILE A 90 0.23 -6.35 45.31
CA ILE A 90 -1.01 -7.12 45.49
C ILE A 90 -1.34 -8.06 44.32
N LEU A 91 -0.48 -8.16 43.30
CA LEU A 91 -0.80 -8.85 42.03
C LEU A 91 -1.34 -10.28 42.22
N PHE A 92 -0.79 -11.01 43.20
CA PHE A 92 -1.18 -12.38 43.53
C PHE A 92 -2.05 -12.50 44.80
N ASP A 93 -2.52 -11.38 45.37
CA ASP A 93 -3.40 -11.39 46.54
C ASP A 93 -4.86 -11.62 46.12
N GLU A 94 -5.36 -12.83 46.35
CA GLU A 94 -6.73 -13.24 46.04
C GLU A 94 -7.79 -12.40 46.78
N LYS A 95 -7.43 -11.72 47.88
CA LYS A 95 -8.37 -10.83 48.60
C LYS A 95 -8.53 -9.48 47.93
N GLN A 96 -7.60 -9.08 47.07
CA GLN A 96 -7.56 -7.77 46.42
C GLN A 96 -7.83 -7.81 44.91
N VAL A 97 -8.44 -8.90 44.42
CA VAL A 97 -8.71 -9.12 42.99
C VAL A 97 -9.43 -7.95 42.33
N GLU A 98 -10.39 -7.32 42.99
CA GLU A 98 -11.11 -6.17 42.44
C GLU A 98 -10.20 -4.95 42.24
N LEU A 99 -9.29 -4.68 43.17
CA LEU A 99 -8.31 -3.60 43.04
C LEU A 99 -7.27 -3.93 41.95
N VAL A 100 -6.79 -5.18 41.89
CA VAL A 100 -5.92 -5.67 40.80
C VAL A 100 -6.56 -5.47 39.43
N THR A 101 -7.84 -5.87 39.28
CA THR A 101 -8.59 -5.69 38.04
C THR A 101 -8.68 -4.20 37.66
N ARG A 102 -8.97 -3.31 38.62
CA ARG A 102 -9.09 -1.88 38.34
C ARG A 102 -7.77 -1.23 37.97
N LEU A 103 -6.69 -1.52 38.72
CA LEU A 103 -5.36 -0.98 38.45
C LEU A 103 -4.82 -1.47 37.11
N SER A 104 -4.94 -2.76 36.80
CA SER A 104 -4.54 -3.29 35.49
C SER A 104 -5.37 -2.70 34.35
N THR A 105 -6.66 -2.48 34.56
CA THR A 105 -7.54 -1.80 33.59
C THR A 105 -7.12 -0.35 33.37
N LEU A 106 -6.86 0.41 34.43
CA LEU A 106 -6.37 1.79 34.35
C LEU A 106 -5.07 1.87 33.54
N LEU A 107 -4.06 1.07 33.91
CA LEU A 107 -2.78 1.07 33.21
C LEU A 107 -2.95 0.69 31.73
N HIS A 108 -3.78 -0.32 31.44
CA HIS A 108 -4.07 -0.71 30.06
C HIS A 108 -4.76 0.42 29.26
N HIS A 109 -5.76 1.09 29.83
CA HIS A 109 -6.42 2.22 29.18
C HIS A 109 -5.48 3.39 28.93
N VAL A 110 -4.64 3.71 29.91
CA VAL A 110 -3.66 4.79 29.83
C VAL A 110 -2.62 4.51 28.73
N CYS A 111 -2.09 3.28 28.68
CA CYS A 111 -1.17 2.86 27.63
C CYS A 111 -1.83 2.87 26.24
N HIS A 112 -3.07 2.41 26.11
CA HIS A 112 -3.78 2.41 24.83
C HIS A 112 -4.18 3.84 24.37
N ALA A 113 -4.47 4.76 25.29
CA ALA A 113 -4.91 6.11 24.95
C ALA A 113 -3.79 7.02 24.43
N THR A 114 -2.53 6.59 24.46
CA THR A 114 -1.38 7.43 24.08
C THR A 114 -0.47 6.67 23.11
N ALA A 115 0.05 7.36 22.09
CA ALA A 115 1.14 6.81 21.28
C ALA A 115 2.33 6.56 22.22
N VAL A 116 2.68 5.30 22.47
CA VAL A 116 3.59 4.83 23.54
C VAL A 116 4.84 5.72 23.67
N LYS A 117 4.85 6.59 24.68
CA LYS A 117 5.95 7.53 24.96
C LYS A 117 6.98 6.96 25.94
N ASP A 118 8.14 7.61 26.03
CA ASP A 118 9.23 7.22 26.94
C ASP A 118 8.79 7.16 28.41
N GLU A 119 7.84 8.00 28.83
CA GLU A 119 7.28 7.95 30.18
C GLU A 119 6.52 6.64 30.44
N MET A 120 5.78 6.13 29.43
CA MET A 120 5.03 4.87 29.54
C MET A 120 5.94 3.66 29.53
N VAL A 121 6.97 3.68 28.68
CA VAL A 121 8.02 2.66 28.67
C VAL A 121 8.68 2.60 30.06
N ARG A 122 9.08 3.74 30.64
CA ARG A 122 9.67 3.81 31.99
C ARG A 122 8.72 3.37 33.10
N LEU A 123 7.42 3.62 32.95
CA LEU A 123 6.42 3.17 33.90
C LEU A 123 6.26 1.64 33.85
N MET A 124 6.08 1.06 32.67
CA MET A 124 5.68 -0.34 32.53
C MET A 124 6.85 -1.32 32.47
N ILE A 125 7.95 -0.95 31.79
CA ILE A 125 9.16 -1.78 31.70
C ILE A 125 10.00 -1.55 32.96
N CYS A 126 9.60 -2.25 34.01
CA CYS A 126 10.36 -2.31 35.26
C CYS A 126 10.53 -3.76 35.70
N LYS A 127 11.73 -4.06 36.20
CA LYS A 127 12.11 -5.40 36.62
C LYS A 127 11.10 -6.07 37.58
N PRO A 128 10.59 -5.41 38.65
CA PRO A 128 9.68 -6.07 39.58
C PRO A 128 8.37 -6.55 38.95
N LEU A 129 7.80 -5.77 38.01
CA LEU A 129 6.57 -6.16 37.31
C LEU A 129 6.82 -7.32 36.34
N ILE A 130 7.89 -7.21 35.55
CA ILE A 130 8.26 -8.25 34.57
C ILE A 130 8.65 -9.56 35.27
N ASP A 131 9.36 -9.49 36.41
CA ASP A 131 9.70 -10.66 37.22
C ASP A 131 8.43 -11.36 37.75
N LYS A 132 7.42 -10.60 38.20
CA LYS A 132 6.13 -11.19 38.61
C LYS A 132 5.39 -11.85 37.45
N LEU A 133 5.39 -11.24 36.26
CA LEU A 133 4.76 -11.84 35.08
C LEU A 133 5.49 -13.09 34.61
N ASN A 134 6.83 -13.07 34.61
CA ASN A 134 7.65 -14.25 34.32
C ASN A 134 7.35 -15.38 35.29
N PHE A 135 7.32 -15.09 36.60
CA PHE A 135 6.94 -16.07 37.62
C PHE A 135 5.55 -16.67 37.33
N PHE A 136 4.57 -15.83 37.02
CA PHE A 136 3.23 -16.28 36.66
C PHE A 136 3.21 -17.20 35.44
N ILE A 137 3.93 -16.84 34.37
CA ILE A 137 3.99 -17.64 33.13
C ILE A 137 4.69 -18.98 33.36
N ILE A 138 5.76 -19.00 34.15
CA ILE A 138 6.49 -20.23 34.49
C ILE A 138 5.60 -21.19 35.29
N GLU A 139 4.85 -20.68 36.25
CA GLU A 139 3.97 -21.48 37.12
C GLU A 139 2.54 -21.64 36.56
N PHE A 140 2.29 -21.19 35.32
CA PHE A 140 0.94 -21.05 34.77
C PHE A 140 0.16 -22.37 34.75
N GLU A 141 0.83 -23.49 34.45
CA GLU A 141 0.21 -24.83 34.43
C GLU A 141 -0.42 -25.20 35.80
N GLN A 142 0.15 -24.68 36.88
CA GLN A 142 -0.29 -24.90 38.25
C GLN A 142 -1.29 -23.85 38.74
N TYR A 143 -1.61 -22.83 37.92
CA TYR A 143 -2.51 -21.76 38.33
C TYR A 143 -3.91 -22.29 38.66
N ARG A 144 -4.41 -21.92 39.85
CA ARG A 144 -5.76 -22.25 40.33
C ARG A 144 -6.51 -21.02 40.86
N GLY A 145 -6.03 -19.82 40.55
CA GLY A 145 -6.59 -18.57 41.03
C GLY A 145 -7.86 -18.13 40.28
N PRO A 146 -8.49 -17.03 40.72
CA PRO A 146 -9.76 -16.54 40.17
C PRO A 146 -9.66 -16.05 38.70
N PRO A 147 -10.73 -16.20 37.90
CA PRO A 147 -10.78 -15.73 36.50
C PRO A 147 -10.44 -14.25 36.32
N LYS A 148 -10.93 -13.37 37.20
CA LYS A 148 -10.68 -11.92 37.16
C LYS A 148 -9.18 -11.57 37.30
N GLN A 149 -8.43 -12.36 38.06
CA GLN A 149 -7.00 -12.17 38.19
C GLN A 149 -6.28 -12.58 36.91
N LEU A 150 -6.74 -13.64 36.23
CA LEU A 150 -6.23 -14.04 34.93
C LEU A 150 -6.51 -12.98 33.85
N GLU A 151 -7.70 -12.37 33.85
CA GLU A 151 -7.99 -11.23 32.98
C GLU A 151 -7.04 -10.05 33.25
N SER A 152 -6.62 -9.86 34.50
CA SER A 152 -5.65 -8.82 34.85
C SER A 152 -4.27 -9.14 34.28
N MET A 153 -3.86 -10.42 34.27
CA MET A 153 -2.64 -10.86 33.58
C MET A 153 -2.75 -10.65 32.06
N ASN A 154 -3.90 -10.96 31.44
CA ASN A 154 -4.15 -10.68 30.02
C ASN A 154 -3.93 -9.20 29.70
N ARG A 155 -4.53 -8.30 30.48
CA ARG A 155 -4.37 -6.84 30.30
C ARG A 155 -2.92 -6.42 30.42
N LEU A 156 -2.19 -6.96 31.40
CA LEU A 156 -0.77 -6.64 31.58
C LEU A 156 0.08 -7.13 30.40
N LEU A 157 -0.11 -8.37 29.94
CA LEU A 157 0.63 -8.91 28.80
C LEU A 157 0.35 -8.10 27.52
N ARG A 158 -0.91 -7.73 27.28
CA ARG A 158 -1.31 -6.86 26.16
C ARG A 158 -0.67 -5.47 26.19
N ILE A 159 -0.39 -4.91 27.38
CA ILE A 159 0.38 -3.66 27.48
C ILE A 159 1.79 -3.84 26.89
N PHE A 160 2.46 -4.96 27.18
CA PHE A 160 3.78 -5.23 26.61
C PHE A 160 3.72 -5.48 25.12
N THR A 161 2.69 -6.19 24.62
CA THR A 161 2.42 -6.30 23.19
C THR A 161 2.31 -4.92 22.54
N LEU A 162 1.49 -4.02 23.11
CA LEU A 162 1.32 -2.65 22.60
C LEU A 162 2.61 -1.83 22.62
N ILE A 163 3.43 -1.98 23.67
CA ILE A 163 4.71 -1.28 23.76
C ILE A 163 5.66 -1.78 22.67
N GLN A 164 5.78 -3.09 22.50
CA GLN A 164 6.64 -3.70 21.48
C GLN A 164 6.18 -3.37 20.06
N THR A 165 4.88 -3.29 19.80
CA THR A 165 4.35 -2.90 18.48
C THR A 165 4.55 -1.44 18.12
N MET A 166 4.98 -0.58 19.06
CA MET A 166 5.19 0.85 18.80
C MET A 166 6.64 1.32 18.96
N ARG A 167 7.54 0.49 19.51
CA ARG A 167 8.90 0.89 19.93
C ARG A 167 9.97 -0.09 19.50
N ILE A 168 10.55 0.19 18.31
CA ILE A 168 11.63 -0.61 17.70
C ILE A 168 12.89 -0.60 18.59
N ASP A 169 13.17 0.49 19.29
CA ASP A 169 14.33 0.62 20.20
C ASP A 169 14.31 -0.36 21.38
N LEU A 170 13.16 -0.97 21.67
CA LEU A 170 13.00 -1.95 22.75
C LEU A 170 13.19 -3.40 22.29
N TYR A 171 13.54 -3.62 21.01
CA TYR A 171 13.71 -4.97 20.49
C TYR A 171 14.85 -5.75 21.15
N GLU A 172 15.87 -5.06 21.66
CA GLU A 172 17.01 -5.64 22.39
C GLU A 172 16.88 -5.53 23.93
N ASP A 173 15.70 -5.15 24.45
CA ASP A 173 15.50 -5.05 25.90
C ASP A 173 15.56 -6.44 26.56
N SER A 174 16.53 -6.61 27.47
CA SER A 174 16.79 -7.89 28.14
C SER A 174 15.62 -8.40 29.01
N LEU A 175 14.78 -7.51 29.57
CA LEU A 175 13.64 -7.90 30.38
C LEU A 175 12.51 -8.46 29.49
N LEU A 176 12.26 -7.79 28.35
CA LEU A 176 11.30 -8.24 27.36
C LEU A 176 11.75 -9.53 26.65
N GLU A 177 13.05 -9.70 26.42
CA GLU A 177 13.61 -10.93 25.86
C GLU A 177 13.40 -12.14 26.79
N LEU A 178 13.58 -11.96 28.10
CA LEU A 178 13.26 -13.00 29.08
C LEU A 178 11.77 -13.35 29.10
N LEU A 179 10.90 -12.33 29.04
CA LEU A 179 9.45 -12.51 28.94
C LEU A 179 9.08 -13.32 27.68
N PHE A 180 9.65 -12.94 26.54
CA PHE A 180 9.48 -13.67 25.28
C PHE A 180 9.87 -15.15 25.38
N LEU A 181 11.02 -15.45 25.95
CA LEU A 181 11.47 -16.84 26.12
C LEU A 181 10.52 -17.66 27.01
N ASN A 182 9.98 -17.05 28.07
CA ASN A 182 9.05 -17.74 28.96
C ASN A 182 7.66 -17.93 28.33
N VAL A 183 7.15 -16.94 27.60
CA VAL A 183 5.89 -17.08 26.83
C VAL A 183 6.06 -18.17 25.76
N SER A 184 7.18 -18.19 25.04
CA SER A 184 7.50 -19.24 24.07
C SER A 184 7.47 -20.64 24.70
N LYS A 185 8.14 -20.84 25.84
CA LYS A 185 8.11 -22.12 26.55
C LYS A 185 6.69 -22.51 26.97
N CYS A 186 5.89 -21.54 27.39
CA CYS A 186 4.50 -21.75 27.77
C CYS A 186 3.67 -22.27 26.58
N ILE A 187 3.77 -21.64 25.40
CA ILE A 187 3.00 -22.06 24.21
C ILE A 187 3.53 -23.33 23.54
N SER A 188 4.78 -23.72 23.81
CA SER A 188 5.36 -25.00 23.36
C SER A 188 5.27 -26.12 24.40
N SER A 189 4.57 -25.88 25.52
CA SER A 189 4.47 -26.85 26.62
C SER A 189 3.50 -28.00 26.30
N THR A 190 3.68 -29.13 26.99
CA THR A 190 2.72 -30.23 26.94
C THR A 190 1.35 -29.83 27.50
N PHE A 191 1.31 -28.89 28.45
CA PHE A 191 0.07 -28.32 28.96
C PHE A 191 -0.68 -27.53 27.89
N PHE A 192 0.00 -26.69 27.11
CA PHE A 192 -0.62 -25.99 25.97
C PHE A 192 -1.24 -26.98 24.98
N MET A 193 -0.52 -28.05 24.64
CA MET A 193 -1.01 -29.08 23.73
C MET A 193 -2.23 -29.83 24.27
N ALA A 194 -2.28 -30.06 25.59
CA ALA A 194 -3.44 -30.64 26.25
C ALA A 194 -4.65 -29.71 26.19
N GLN A 195 -4.46 -28.40 26.43
CA GLN A 195 -5.50 -27.38 26.30
C GLN A 195 -5.98 -27.20 24.85
N LEU A 196 -5.08 -27.34 23.87
CA LEU A 196 -5.41 -27.24 22.46
C LEU A 196 -6.29 -28.42 22.00
N SER A 197 -6.04 -29.60 22.56
CA SER A 197 -6.84 -30.81 22.29
C SER A 197 -8.24 -30.76 22.90
N SER A 198 -8.47 -29.88 23.89
CA SER A 198 -9.77 -29.69 24.55
C SER A 198 -10.55 -28.48 24.03
N VAL A 199 -10.10 -27.83 22.96
CA VAL A 199 -10.79 -26.66 22.39
C VAL A 199 -12.20 -27.05 21.93
N PRO A 200 -13.25 -26.35 22.39
CA PRO A 200 -14.62 -26.63 21.97
C PRO A 200 -14.81 -26.39 20.46
N GLN A 201 -15.71 -27.17 19.85
CA GLN A 201 -16.00 -27.07 18.41
C GLN A 201 -16.76 -25.78 18.03
N SER A 202 -17.27 -25.02 19.00
CA SER A 202 -18.07 -23.79 18.80
C SER A 202 -17.47 -22.57 19.50
N MET A 203 -17.59 -21.41 18.85
CA MET A 203 -17.00 -20.10 19.19
C MET A 203 -17.36 -19.46 20.54
N SER A 204 -18.35 -19.94 21.31
CA SER A 204 -18.96 -19.09 22.34
C SER A 204 -18.20 -18.98 23.67
N ASP A 205 -17.41 -19.97 24.08
CA ASP A 205 -16.95 -20.00 25.48
C ASP A 205 -15.54 -20.61 25.61
N LEU A 206 -14.50 -19.84 25.28
CA LEU A 206 -13.16 -20.16 25.78
C LEU A 206 -13.14 -19.97 27.29
N GLU A 207 -12.61 -20.95 28.01
CA GLU A 207 -12.28 -20.76 29.41
C GLU A 207 -11.22 -19.67 29.57
N SER A 208 -11.14 -19.05 30.75
CA SER A 208 -10.16 -17.97 31.00
C SER A 208 -8.72 -18.43 30.74
N ILE A 209 -8.40 -19.70 31.01
CA ILE A 209 -7.09 -20.32 30.71
C ILE A 209 -6.83 -20.36 29.21
N GLN A 210 -7.80 -20.85 28.43
CA GLN A 210 -7.69 -20.92 26.97
C GLN A 210 -7.60 -19.52 26.34
N THR A 211 -8.31 -18.54 26.92
CA THR A 211 -8.21 -17.13 26.50
C THR A 211 -6.79 -16.59 26.73
N PHE A 212 -6.19 -16.83 27.91
CA PHE A 212 -4.81 -16.40 28.16
C PHE A 212 -3.83 -17.05 27.17
N LEU A 213 -3.95 -18.36 26.94
CA LEU A 213 -3.04 -19.10 26.06
C LEU A 213 -3.21 -18.79 24.57
N PHE A 214 -4.43 -18.86 24.03
CA PHE A 214 -4.66 -18.80 22.58
C PHE A 214 -4.90 -17.38 22.05
N ASP A 215 -5.17 -16.42 22.93
CA ASP A 215 -5.32 -15.02 22.56
C ASP A 215 -4.13 -14.22 23.08
N SER A 216 -3.96 -14.04 24.40
CA SER A 216 -2.94 -13.11 24.92
C SER A 216 -1.49 -13.55 24.65
N CYS A 217 -1.15 -14.83 24.89
CA CYS A 217 0.21 -15.34 24.59
C CYS A 217 0.49 -15.41 23.08
N ILE A 218 -0.47 -15.84 22.27
CA ILE A 218 -0.31 -15.90 20.81
C ILE A 218 -0.19 -14.50 20.21
N GLU A 219 -1.00 -13.54 20.66
CA GLU A 219 -0.91 -12.14 20.22
C GLU A 219 0.43 -11.53 20.62
N PHE A 220 0.90 -11.77 21.84
CA PHE A 220 2.23 -11.35 22.26
C PHE A 220 3.32 -11.91 21.33
N MET A 221 3.26 -13.20 20.97
CA MET A 221 4.24 -13.82 20.07
C MET A 221 4.12 -13.31 18.62
N TYR A 222 2.90 -13.09 18.13
CA TYR A 222 2.63 -12.65 16.77
C TYR A 222 3.33 -11.32 16.44
N TRP A 223 3.36 -10.40 17.39
CA TRP A 223 3.92 -9.06 17.23
C TRP A 223 5.44 -8.97 17.50
N GLN A 224 6.16 -10.09 17.56
CA GLN A 224 7.60 -10.08 17.79
C GLN A 224 8.37 -9.79 16.49
N PRO A 225 9.48 -9.02 16.54
CA PRO A 225 10.26 -8.67 15.36
C PRO A 225 11.26 -9.79 15.03
N TYR A 226 10.75 -10.82 14.35
CA TYR A 226 11.53 -12.01 14.03
C TYR A 226 12.69 -11.75 13.07
N GLU A 227 12.57 -10.80 12.14
CA GLU A 227 13.62 -10.56 11.12
C GLU A 227 14.97 -10.14 11.71
N GLU A 228 14.97 -9.42 12.84
CA GLU A 228 16.17 -8.80 13.40
C GLU A 228 16.92 -9.69 14.39
N SER A 229 16.26 -10.66 15.04
CA SER A 229 16.84 -11.46 16.12
C SER A 229 16.95 -12.94 15.74
N LEU A 230 18.18 -13.45 15.62
CA LEU A 230 18.45 -14.88 15.39
C LEU A 230 17.78 -15.77 16.43
N LEU A 231 17.82 -15.37 17.71
CA LEU A 231 17.19 -16.11 18.79
C LEU A 231 15.68 -16.25 18.56
N ARG A 232 14.99 -15.15 18.24
CA ARG A 232 13.55 -15.17 17.98
C ARG A 232 13.20 -16.02 16.76
N ARG A 233 14.00 -15.96 15.69
CA ARG A 233 13.82 -16.83 14.51
C ARG A 233 13.91 -18.30 14.87
N GLN A 234 14.95 -18.69 15.61
CA GLN A 234 15.13 -20.06 16.07
C GLN A 234 13.99 -20.51 16.98
N THR A 235 13.54 -19.65 17.89
CA THR A 235 12.41 -19.91 18.77
C THR A 235 11.11 -20.11 17.98
N LEU A 236 10.83 -19.28 16.97
CA LEU A 236 9.66 -19.46 16.11
C LEU A 236 9.73 -20.77 15.32
N GLY A 237 10.90 -21.13 14.80
CA GLY A 237 11.10 -22.41 14.12
C GLY A 237 10.78 -23.61 15.00
N GLN A 238 11.25 -23.60 16.26
CA GLN A 238 10.92 -24.65 17.24
C GLN A 238 9.42 -24.72 17.55
N ILE A 239 8.75 -23.56 17.67
CA ILE A 239 7.30 -23.51 17.83
C ILE A 239 6.60 -24.13 16.62
N CYS A 240 7.06 -23.81 15.40
CA CYS A 240 6.50 -24.37 14.17
C CYS A 240 6.67 -25.89 14.08
N GLU A 241 7.85 -26.42 14.39
CA GLU A 241 8.11 -27.88 14.41
C GLU A 241 7.15 -28.61 15.36
N ILE A 242 6.79 -28.01 16.49
CA ILE A 242 5.90 -28.61 17.49
C ILE A 242 4.42 -28.44 17.13
N LEU A 243 4.00 -27.22 16.77
CA LEU A 243 2.59 -26.86 16.67
C LEU A 243 1.99 -27.08 15.27
N LEU A 244 2.76 -26.87 14.20
CA LEU A 244 2.21 -26.91 12.84
C LEU A 244 1.55 -28.25 12.47
N PRO A 245 2.16 -29.43 12.74
CA PRO A 245 1.55 -30.71 12.43
C PRO A 245 0.26 -30.96 13.23
N VAL A 246 0.15 -30.39 14.42
CA VAL A 246 -1.02 -30.53 15.30
C VAL A 246 -2.14 -29.61 14.83
N ILE A 247 -1.83 -28.37 14.50
CA ILE A 247 -2.81 -27.40 13.97
C ILE A 247 -3.40 -27.92 12.65
N VAL A 248 -2.57 -28.39 11.71
CA VAL A 248 -3.05 -28.98 10.45
C VAL A 248 -4.02 -30.15 10.72
N ARG A 249 -3.68 -31.03 11.66
CA ARG A 249 -4.54 -32.16 12.03
C ARG A 249 -5.86 -31.72 12.64
N ILE A 250 -5.84 -30.74 13.55
CA ILE A 250 -7.07 -30.25 14.19
C ILE A 250 -7.97 -29.55 13.16
N MET A 251 -7.40 -28.73 12.28
CA MET A 251 -8.13 -28.06 11.19
C MET A 251 -8.76 -29.06 10.21
N SER A 252 -8.19 -30.25 10.06
CA SER A 252 -8.79 -31.31 9.24
C SER A 252 -10.02 -31.97 9.88
N LEU A 253 -10.18 -31.85 11.20
CA LEU A 253 -11.20 -32.55 11.98
C LEU A 253 -12.34 -31.65 12.48
N LEU A 254 -12.06 -30.35 12.64
CA LEU A 254 -12.99 -29.39 13.23
C LEU A 254 -13.44 -28.36 12.21
N SER A 255 -14.67 -27.85 12.40
CA SER A 255 -15.09 -26.59 11.80
C SER A 255 -14.21 -25.43 12.29
N PHE A 256 -14.15 -24.36 11.51
CA PHE A 256 -13.39 -23.14 11.80
C PHE A 256 -13.54 -22.68 13.27
N SER A 257 -12.42 -22.34 13.93
CA SER A 257 -12.41 -21.61 15.21
C SER A 257 -11.36 -20.49 15.22
N GLU A 258 -11.73 -19.32 15.74
CA GLU A 258 -10.85 -18.15 15.85
C GLU A 258 -9.51 -18.46 16.57
N PRO A 259 -9.47 -19.23 17.67
CA PRO A 259 -8.23 -19.56 18.37
C PRO A 259 -7.26 -20.35 17.50
N ILE A 260 -7.78 -21.33 16.74
CA ILE A 260 -6.95 -22.12 15.82
C ILE A 260 -6.38 -21.22 14.74
N MET A 261 -7.17 -20.28 14.21
CA MET A 261 -6.69 -19.34 13.20
C MET A 261 -5.66 -18.34 13.72
N ARG A 262 -5.74 -17.92 14.98
CA ARG A 262 -4.70 -17.09 15.61
C ARG A 262 -3.36 -17.83 15.64
N ILE A 263 -3.39 -19.10 16.03
CA ILE A 263 -2.19 -19.94 16.03
C ILE A 263 -1.69 -20.15 14.60
N ALA A 264 -2.57 -20.50 13.66
CA ALA A 264 -2.21 -20.68 12.25
C ALA A 264 -1.56 -19.41 11.66
N ASN A 265 -2.08 -18.22 12.00
CA ASN A 265 -1.53 -16.95 11.55
C ASN A 265 -0.12 -16.73 12.12
N LEU A 266 0.11 -16.97 13.42
CA LEU A 266 1.45 -16.95 14.02
C LEU A 266 2.41 -17.90 13.30
N LEU A 267 1.99 -19.14 13.02
CA LEU A 267 2.82 -20.13 12.34
C LEU A 267 3.15 -19.73 10.90
N SER A 268 2.23 -19.06 10.21
CA SER A 268 2.45 -18.58 8.84
C SER A 268 3.54 -17.49 8.73
N ILE A 269 3.81 -16.73 9.80
CA ILE A 269 4.88 -15.72 9.85
C ILE A 269 6.24 -16.35 9.59
N HIS A 270 6.47 -17.59 10.04
CA HIS A 270 7.74 -18.27 9.85
C HIS A 270 8.18 -18.31 8.38
N ILE A 271 7.24 -18.40 7.43
CA ILE A 271 7.54 -18.36 5.98
C ILE A 271 8.08 -17.00 5.52
N MET A 272 7.73 -15.90 6.20
CA MET A 272 8.18 -14.56 5.86
C MET A 272 9.64 -14.32 6.28
N VAL A 273 10.09 -15.03 7.31
CA VAL A 273 11.39 -14.80 7.94
C VAL A 273 12.52 -15.34 7.04
N PRO A 274 13.54 -14.54 6.70
CA PRO A 274 14.69 -15.01 5.93
C PRO A 274 15.41 -16.16 6.67
N GLU A 275 15.75 -17.23 5.94
CA GLU A 275 16.44 -18.45 6.42
C GLU A 275 15.58 -19.43 7.25
N SER A 276 14.26 -19.24 7.28
CA SER A 276 13.35 -20.12 8.03
C SER A 276 13.26 -21.56 7.50
N TYR A 277 13.63 -21.79 6.23
CA TYR A 277 13.62 -23.12 5.64
C TYR A 277 14.86 -23.92 6.04
N THR A 278 14.71 -24.77 7.05
CA THR A 278 15.48 -26.01 7.14
C THR A 278 15.02 -26.92 5.99
N ASP A 279 15.92 -27.73 5.41
CA ASP A 279 15.62 -28.70 4.33
C ASP A 279 14.59 -29.81 4.72
N ASP A 280 13.79 -29.60 5.77
CA ASP A 280 12.82 -30.56 6.28
C ASP A 280 11.58 -30.62 5.38
N LYS A 281 11.50 -31.72 4.62
CA LYS A 281 10.37 -32.04 3.75
C LYS A 281 9.04 -32.15 4.51
N VAL A 282 9.06 -32.50 5.80
CA VAL A 282 7.84 -32.68 6.60
C VAL A 282 7.18 -31.32 6.84
N LEU A 283 7.95 -30.34 7.32
CA LEU A 283 7.44 -29.00 7.60
C LEU A 283 6.89 -28.34 6.33
N HIS A 284 7.56 -28.54 5.19
CA HIS A 284 7.08 -28.06 3.89
C HIS A 284 5.71 -28.67 3.52
N GLN A 285 5.50 -29.98 3.72
CA GLN A 285 4.21 -30.64 3.48
C GLN A 285 3.10 -30.12 4.38
N ASP A 286 3.40 -29.83 5.65
CA ASP A 286 2.41 -29.30 6.58
C ASP A 286 1.97 -27.88 6.21
N TYR A 287 2.85 -27.03 5.67
CA TYR A 287 2.45 -25.73 5.12
C TYR A 287 1.53 -25.87 3.89
N PHE A 288 1.75 -26.85 3.02
CA PHE A 288 0.81 -27.15 1.94
C PHE A 288 -0.56 -27.59 2.47
N ALA A 289 -0.58 -28.40 3.52
CA ALA A 289 -1.83 -28.84 4.15
C ALA A 289 -2.55 -27.66 4.83
N LEU A 290 -1.82 -26.80 5.54
CA LEU A 290 -2.34 -25.58 6.13
C LEU A 290 -2.98 -24.68 5.07
N LEU A 291 -2.27 -24.43 3.96
CA LEU A 291 -2.78 -23.63 2.85
C LEU A 291 -4.07 -24.22 2.25
N LYS A 292 -4.11 -25.53 2.00
CA LYS A 292 -5.29 -26.22 1.48
C LYS A 292 -6.49 -26.07 2.41
N HIS A 293 -6.29 -26.24 3.72
CA HIS A 293 -7.35 -26.03 4.70
C HIS A 293 -7.82 -24.58 4.72
N CYS A 294 -6.89 -23.62 4.76
CA CYS A 294 -7.24 -22.19 4.71
C CYS A 294 -8.08 -21.87 3.46
N ILE A 295 -7.63 -22.29 2.26
CA ILE A 295 -8.37 -22.08 1.01
C ILE A 295 -9.76 -22.72 1.05
N SER A 296 -9.88 -23.94 1.58
CA SER A 296 -11.17 -24.64 1.67
C SER A 296 -12.20 -23.96 2.57
N MET A 297 -11.73 -23.14 3.52
CA MET A 297 -12.58 -22.37 4.43
C MET A 297 -12.89 -20.96 3.92
N ILE A 298 -12.26 -20.51 2.83
CA ILE A 298 -12.53 -19.18 2.30
C ILE A 298 -13.94 -19.18 1.68
N ASP A 299 -14.87 -18.52 2.35
CA ASP A 299 -16.11 -18.05 1.75
C ASP A 299 -16.53 -16.69 2.33
N VAL A 300 -17.61 -16.13 1.77
CA VAL A 300 -18.10 -14.80 2.16
C VAL A 300 -18.68 -14.79 3.58
N GLU A 301 -19.25 -15.89 4.07
CA GLU A 301 -19.89 -15.96 5.38
C GLU A 301 -18.84 -16.06 6.50
N THR A 302 -17.85 -16.91 6.31
CA THR A 302 -16.68 -17.14 7.19
C THR A 302 -15.85 -15.86 7.32
N VAL A 303 -15.55 -15.18 6.20
CA VAL A 303 -14.78 -13.93 6.28
C VAL A 303 -15.60 -12.80 6.95
N ARG A 304 -16.94 -12.81 6.83
CA ARG A 304 -17.82 -11.85 7.53
C ARG A 304 -17.92 -12.11 9.04
N SER A 305 -17.68 -13.32 9.54
CA SER A 305 -17.77 -13.65 10.97
C SER A 305 -16.60 -13.13 11.84
N LYS A 306 -15.76 -12.24 11.28
CA LYS A 306 -14.61 -11.50 11.90
C LYS A 306 -13.25 -12.19 11.83
N GLU A 307 -13.00 -12.97 10.78
CA GLU A 307 -11.82 -13.83 10.69
C GLU A 307 -10.80 -13.32 9.67
N ARG A 308 -10.43 -12.04 9.81
CA ARG A 308 -9.39 -11.35 9.00
C ARG A 308 -8.08 -12.14 8.95
N LEU A 309 -7.79 -12.83 10.05
CA LEU A 309 -6.66 -13.74 10.24
C LEU A 309 -6.55 -14.82 9.15
N LEU A 310 -7.67 -15.26 8.55
CA LEU A 310 -7.63 -16.24 7.45
C LEU A 310 -6.95 -15.67 6.21
N LEU A 311 -7.34 -14.45 5.80
CA LEU A 311 -6.76 -13.80 4.64
C LEU A 311 -5.32 -13.35 4.90
N GLU A 312 -5.01 -12.91 6.12
CA GLU A 312 -3.64 -12.60 6.53
C GLU A 312 -2.75 -13.84 6.46
N CYS A 313 -3.18 -14.96 7.05
CA CYS A 313 -2.46 -16.23 7.01
C CYS A 313 -2.14 -16.62 5.57
N ILE A 314 -3.14 -16.62 4.69
CA ILE A 314 -2.94 -16.93 3.27
C ILE A 314 -1.99 -15.93 2.62
N CYS A 315 -2.11 -14.64 2.94
CA CYS A 315 -1.21 -13.62 2.43
C CYS A 315 0.25 -13.87 2.86
N HIS A 316 0.52 -14.31 4.09
CA HIS A 316 1.87 -14.67 4.52
C HIS A 316 2.42 -15.86 3.73
N LEU A 317 1.58 -16.88 3.48
CA LEU A 317 1.93 -18.07 2.70
C LEU A 317 2.29 -17.75 1.24
N THR A 318 1.80 -16.63 0.67
CA THR A 318 2.16 -16.21 -0.70
C THR A 318 3.65 -15.88 -0.88
N ASN A 319 4.39 -15.64 0.21
CA ASN A 319 5.82 -15.35 0.13
C ASN A 319 6.67 -16.55 -0.27
N HIS A 320 6.12 -17.77 -0.20
CA HIS A 320 6.80 -18.99 -0.65
C HIS A 320 6.42 -19.33 -2.10
N SER A 321 7.42 -19.52 -2.96
CA SER A 321 7.20 -19.75 -4.41
C SER A 321 6.37 -20.98 -4.72
N ASP A 322 6.59 -22.10 -4.03
CA ASP A 322 5.88 -23.35 -4.34
C ASP A 322 4.42 -23.29 -3.87
N LEU A 323 4.17 -22.59 -2.75
CA LEU A 323 2.82 -22.39 -2.24
C LEU A 323 2.05 -21.44 -3.16
N LEU A 324 2.71 -20.36 -3.60
CA LEU A 324 2.14 -19.44 -4.58
C LEU A 324 1.82 -20.14 -5.91
N ALA A 325 2.71 -21.00 -6.41
CA ALA A 325 2.47 -21.80 -7.61
C ALA A 325 1.21 -22.68 -7.45
N PHE A 326 1.04 -23.32 -6.30
CA PHE A 326 -0.17 -24.08 -5.99
C PHE A 326 -1.44 -23.20 -5.94
N MET A 327 -1.35 -21.98 -5.39
CA MET A 327 -2.48 -21.05 -5.37
C MET A 327 -2.89 -20.58 -6.77
N ILE A 328 -1.91 -20.38 -7.66
CA ILE A 328 -2.17 -19.98 -9.06
C ILE A 328 -2.99 -21.06 -9.80
N GLU A 329 -2.73 -22.33 -9.52
CA GLU A 329 -3.42 -23.48 -10.11
C GLU A 329 -4.79 -23.79 -9.45
N PHE A 330 -5.15 -23.11 -8.37
CA PHE A 330 -6.39 -23.38 -7.64
C PHE A 330 -7.59 -22.61 -8.23
N ASP A 331 -8.31 -23.24 -9.14
CA ASP A 331 -9.36 -22.61 -9.98
C ASP A 331 -10.42 -21.80 -9.21
N SER A 332 -10.89 -22.28 -8.05
CA SER A 332 -11.97 -21.62 -7.29
C SER A 332 -11.49 -20.45 -6.41
N LEU A 333 -10.18 -20.25 -6.26
CA LEU A 333 -9.64 -19.23 -5.36
C LEU A 333 -9.88 -17.82 -5.92
N LYS A 334 -9.54 -17.56 -7.19
CA LYS A 334 -9.66 -16.22 -7.79
C LYS A 334 -11.11 -15.68 -7.78
N PRO A 335 -12.14 -16.44 -8.22
CA PRO A 335 -13.51 -15.95 -8.19
C PRO A 335 -14.02 -15.68 -6.77
N THR A 336 -13.57 -16.47 -5.80
CA THR A 336 -13.97 -16.33 -4.39
C THR A 336 -13.35 -15.07 -3.78
N LEU A 337 -12.04 -14.84 -4.01
CA LEU A 337 -11.37 -13.64 -3.56
C LEU A 337 -11.92 -12.37 -4.22
N LEU A 338 -12.32 -12.42 -5.49
CA LEU A 338 -12.97 -11.29 -6.15
C LEU A 338 -14.29 -10.91 -5.44
N LYS A 339 -15.13 -11.90 -5.10
CA LYS A 339 -16.37 -11.66 -4.33
C LYS A 339 -16.09 -11.08 -2.94
N ILE A 340 -15.08 -11.60 -2.25
CA ILE A 340 -14.68 -11.11 -0.92
C ILE A 340 -14.12 -9.68 -1.01
N SER A 341 -13.35 -9.39 -2.08
CA SER A 341 -12.78 -8.05 -2.29
C SER A 341 -13.83 -6.96 -2.48
N ASP A 342 -15.04 -7.34 -2.92
CA ASP A 342 -16.16 -6.42 -3.10
C ASP A 342 -16.91 -6.09 -1.79
N MET A 343 -16.56 -6.70 -0.66
CA MET A 343 -17.12 -6.39 0.67
C MET A 343 -16.79 -4.96 1.15
N ASP A 344 -17.56 -4.45 2.11
CA ASP A 344 -17.42 -3.08 2.66
C ASP A 344 -16.29 -2.94 3.72
N ASP A 345 -15.51 -3.99 3.95
CA ASP A 345 -14.38 -3.97 4.90
C ASP A 345 -13.06 -3.77 4.15
N CYS A 346 -12.40 -2.63 4.40
CA CYS A 346 -11.19 -2.24 3.68
C CYS A 346 -10.00 -3.19 3.92
N GLU A 347 -9.89 -3.81 5.09
CA GLU A 347 -8.80 -4.73 5.42
C GLU A 347 -8.95 -6.07 4.72
N ILE A 348 -10.18 -6.60 4.75
CA ILE A 348 -10.55 -7.81 4.00
C ILE A 348 -10.34 -7.60 2.51
N SER A 349 -10.80 -6.46 1.97
CA SER A 349 -10.58 -6.12 0.57
C SER A 349 -9.10 -5.98 0.25
N LEU A 350 -8.31 -5.34 1.12
CA LEU A 350 -6.87 -5.18 0.91
C LEU A 350 -6.15 -6.53 0.83
N ASN A 351 -6.33 -7.40 1.81
CA ASN A 351 -5.67 -8.71 1.84
C ASN A 351 -6.10 -9.57 0.66
N SER A 352 -7.38 -9.49 0.27
CA SER A 352 -7.88 -10.14 -0.95
C SER A 352 -7.18 -9.62 -2.21
N TYR A 353 -7.04 -8.30 -2.35
CA TYR A 353 -6.33 -7.70 -3.49
C TYR A 353 -4.83 -8.02 -3.48
N ARG A 354 -4.18 -8.10 -2.31
CA ARG A 354 -2.77 -8.50 -2.21
C ARG A 354 -2.54 -9.92 -2.73
N ILE A 355 -3.41 -10.86 -2.36
CA ILE A 355 -3.36 -12.23 -2.86
C ILE A 355 -3.67 -12.27 -4.36
N LEU A 356 -4.76 -11.62 -4.79
CA LEU A 356 -5.17 -11.53 -6.21
C LEU A 356 -4.06 -10.97 -7.09
N ALA A 357 -3.35 -9.93 -6.65
CA ALA A 357 -2.24 -9.33 -7.38
C ALA A 357 -1.11 -10.32 -7.71
N LEU A 358 -0.93 -11.37 -6.91
CA LEU A 358 0.11 -12.37 -7.09
C LEU A 358 -0.36 -13.58 -7.91
N ILE A 359 -1.66 -13.90 -7.88
CA ILE A 359 -2.20 -15.11 -8.54
C ILE A 359 -2.89 -14.84 -9.88
N MET A 360 -3.33 -13.61 -10.14
CA MET A 360 -4.03 -13.25 -11.38
C MET A 360 -3.08 -13.19 -12.57
N CYS A 361 -3.51 -13.71 -13.72
CA CYS A 361 -2.78 -13.54 -14.96
C CYS A 361 -3.08 -12.18 -15.60
N GLU A 362 -2.42 -11.87 -16.71
CA GLU A 362 -2.62 -10.59 -17.40
C GLU A 362 -4.08 -10.35 -17.84
N ASP A 363 -4.74 -11.38 -18.35
CA ASP A 363 -6.13 -11.30 -18.81
C ASP A 363 -7.11 -11.12 -17.64
N ASP A 364 -6.85 -11.80 -16.52
CA ASP A 364 -7.61 -11.63 -15.29
C ASP A 364 -7.51 -10.16 -14.81
N ILE A 365 -6.29 -9.60 -14.79
CA ILE A 365 -6.05 -8.22 -14.35
C ILE A 365 -6.80 -7.24 -15.25
N LYS A 366 -6.74 -7.40 -16.57
CA LYS A 366 -7.49 -6.57 -17.55
C LYS A 366 -9.02 -6.60 -17.34
N ALA A 367 -9.55 -7.71 -16.83
CA ALA A 367 -10.98 -7.87 -16.62
C ALA A 367 -11.49 -7.18 -15.33
N LEU A 368 -10.60 -6.62 -14.50
CA LEU A 368 -10.96 -5.93 -13.28
C LEU A 368 -11.78 -4.65 -13.55
N LYS A 369 -12.95 -4.56 -12.91
CA LYS A 369 -13.87 -3.43 -13.09
C LYS A 369 -13.67 -2.31 -12.06
N ASN A 370 -13.23 -2.67 -10.85
CA ASN A 370 -13.28 -1.80 -9.67
C ASN A 370 -11.93 -1.10 -9.39
N ALA A 371 -11.27 -0.58 -10.43
CA ALA A 371 -9.95 0.07 -10.31
C ALA A 371 -9.95 1.22 -9.28
N ASN A 372 -11.01 2.03 -9.23
CA ASN A 372 -11.14 3.12 -8.25
C ASN A 372 -11.12 2.61 -6.80
N LYS A 373 -11.86 1.52 -6.51
CA LYS A 373 -11.90 0.89 -5.18
C LYS A 373 -10.55 0.30 -4.80
N ILE A 374 -9.90 -0.41 -5.74
CA ILE A 374 -8.56 -0.98 -5.52
C ILE A 374 -7.60 0.14 -5.11
N VAL A 375 -7.50 1.19 -5.92
CA VAL A 375 -6.57 2.29 -5.67
C VAL A 375 -6.92 3.05 -4.39
N GLY A 376 -8.21 3.26 -4.09
CA GLY A 376 -8.66 3.93 -2.88
C GLY A 376 -8.27 3.19 -1.60
N ILE A 377 -8.38 1.87 -1.59
CA ILE A 377 -7.95 1.05 -0.45
C ILE A 377 -6.42 1.15 -0.28
N TYR A 378 -5.65 1.04 -1.37
CA TYR A 378 -4.20 1.18 -1.29
C TYR A 378 -3.77 2.56 -0.80
N TYR A 379 -4.45 3.62 -1.23
CA TYR A 379 -4.19 4.98 -0.75
C TYR A 379 -4.42 5.12 0.76
N LEU A 380 -5.54 4.61 1.27
CA LEU A 380 -5.86 4.64 2.71
C LEU A 380 -4.77 3.96 3.55
N TYR A 381 -4.33 2.77 3.12
CA TYR A 381 -3.29 2.03 3.82
C TYR A 381 -1.89 2.63 3.65
N PHE A 382 -1.57 3.20 2.49
CA PHE A 382 -0.31 3.93 2.34
C PHE A 382 -0.21 5.11 3.30
N ILE A 383 -1.29 5.88 3.49
CA ILE A 383 -1.29 6.97 4.46
C ILE A 383 -1.10 6.44 5.88
N SER A 384 -1.91 5.46 6.29
CA SER A 384 -1.83 4.94 7.66
C SER A 384 -0.46 4.36 7.99
N MET A 385 0.15 3.62 7.07
CA MET A 385 1.46 3.00 7.27
C MET A 385 2.63 3.99 7.17
N MET A 386 2.48 5.10 6.43
CA MET A 386 3.53 6.13 6.39
C MET A 386 3.66 6.86 7.73
N GLU A 387 2.55 6.99 8.46
CA GLU A 387 2.50 7.62 9.78
C GLU A 387 3.03 6.70 10.90
N ASP A 388 3.02 5.37 10.69
CA ASP A 388 3.46 4.35 11.67
C ASP A 388 4.81 3.71 11.28
N PRO A 389 5.91 3.99 12.01
CA PRO A 389 7.23 3.41 11.74
C PRO A 389 7.27 1.88 11.74
N VAL A 390 6.43 1.22 12.55
CA VAL A 390 6.47 -0.25 12.73
C VAL A 390 5.84 -0.95 11.54
N GLN A 391 4.83 -0.34 10.91
CA GLN A 391 4.17 -0.91 9.74
C GLN A 391 4.98 -0.71 8.44
N ARG A 392 6.07 0.08 8.45
CA ARG A 392 6.87 0.35 7.24
C ARG A 392 7.57 -0.88 6.68
N THR A 393 7.79 -1.92 7.49
CA THR A 393 8.34 -3.21 7.05
C THR A 393 7.37 -3.97 6.13
N ALA A 394 6.07 -3.91 6.42
CA ALA A 394 5.03 -4.54 5.60
C ALA A 394 4.76 -3.81 4.27
N PHE A 395 5.25 -2.56 4.13
CA PHE A 395 5.04 -1.71 2.95
C PHE A 395 5.59 -2.33 1.65
N GLN A 396 6.64 -3.14 1.77
CA GLN A 396 7.21 -3.89 0.64
C GLN A 396 6.15 -4.74 -0.06
N SER A 397 5.39 -5.52 0.70
CA SER A 397 4.38 -6.44 0.16
C SER A 397 3.22 -5.70 -0.51
N LEU A 398 2.87 -4.52 0.01
CA LEU A 398 1.83 -3.67 -0.53
C LEU A 398 2.26 -2.99 -1.83
N LEU A 399 3.52 -2.52 -1.90
CA LEU A 399 4.06 -2.01 -3.16
C LEU A 399 4.19 -3.12 -4.21
N GLN A 400 4.58 -4.32 -3.81
CA GLN A 400 4.66 -5.46 -4.71
C GLN A 400 3.30 -5.78 -5.34
N SER A 401 2.23 -5.80 -4.55
CA SER A 401 0.89 -6.07 -5.07
C SER A 401 0.36 -4.94 -5.94
N LEU A 402 0.60 -3.67 -5.56
CA LEU A 402 0.24 -2.53 -6.42
C LEU A 402 0.98 -2.58 -7.75
N LYS A 403 2.27 -2.90 -7.73
CA LYS A 403 3.10 -3.04 -8.94
C LYS A 403 2.48 -3.99 -9.96
N ASN A 404 1.91 -5.11 -9.50
CA ASN A 404 1.27 -6.07 -10.39
C ASN A 404 -0.03 -5.51 -11.00
N PHE A 405 -0.83 -4.78 -10.22
CA PHE A 405 -2.04 -4.13 -10.74
C PHE A 405 -1.79 -2.91 -11.63
N ILE A 406 -0.62 -2.27 -11.53
CA ILE A 406 -0.26 -1.12 -12.36
C ILE A 406 -0.28 -1.44 -13.86
N GLN A 407 -0.25 -2.70 -14.27
CA GLN A 407 -0.44 -3.10 -15.66
C GLN A 407 -1.85 -2.75 -16.21
N HIS A 408 -2.83 -2.61 -15.32
CA HIS A 408 -4.19 -2.23 -15.67
C HIS A 408 -4.29 -0.72 -15.97
N ASP A 409 -4.73 -0.37 -17.18
CA ASP A 409 -4.72 1.03 -17.63
C ASP A 409 -5.59 1.96 -16.77
N GLN A 410 -6.77 1.51 -16.33
CA GLN A 410 -7.59 2.32 -15.40
C GLN A 410 -6.93 2.45 -14.03
N VAL A 411 -6.16 1.46 -13.55
CA VAL A 411 -5.46 1.59 -12.26
C VAL A 411 -4.40 2.69 -12.34
N LYS A 412 -3.67 2.81 -13.45
CA LYS A 412 -2.72 3.93 -13.67
C LYS A 412 -3.41 5.28 -13.62
N VAL A 413 -4.59 5.40 -14.22
CA VAL A 413 -5.39 6.64 -14.22
C VAL A 413 -5.87 6.97 -12.80
N GLU A 414 -6.39 5.99 -12.07
CA GLU A 414 -6.86 6.19 -10.70
C GLU A 414 -5.72 6.55 -9.73
N VAL A 415 -4.53 5.95 -9.89
CA VAL A 415 -3.33 6.27 -9.09
C VAL A 415 -2.94 7.74 -9.23
N LEU A 416 -3.12 8.33 -10.42
CA LEU A 416 -2.96 9.76 -10.66
C LEU A 416 -4.07 10.59 -9.99
N GLN A 417 -5.34 10.23 -10.24
CA GLN A 417 -6.50 10.97 -9.74
C GLN A 417 -6.58 11.01 -8.21
N GLN A 418 -6.15 9.93 -7.55
CA GLN A 418 -6.20 9.77 -6.10
C GLN A 418 -4.89 10.22 -5.42
N ASN A 419 -3.98 10.87 -6.15
CA ASN A 419 -2.78 11.50 -5.62
C ASN A 419 -1.85 10.54 -4.83
N ILE A 420 -1.62 9.33 -5.36
CA ILE A 420 -0.70 8.35 -4.76
C ILE A 420 0.76 8.65 -5.09
N ILE A 421 1.05 9.35 -6.20
CA ILE A 421 2.43 9.63 -6.65
C ILE A 421 3.32 10.25 -5.55
N PRO A 422 2.88 11.27 -4.80
CA PRO A 422 3.69 11.82 -3.70
C PRO A 422 4.09 10.78 -2.65
N LEU A 423 3.21 9.82 -2.34
CA LEU A 423 3.50 8.73 -1.41
C LEU A 423 4.59 7.81 -1.99
N LEU A 424 4.52 7.48 -3.29
CA LEU A 424 5.57 6.71 -3.95
C LEU A 424 6.92 7.44 -3.98
N ILE A 425 6.92 8.77 -4.16
CA ILE A 425 8.13 9.60 -4.09
C ILE A 425 8.74 9.55 -2.68
N ARG A 426 7.91 9.63 -1.63
CA ARG A 426 8.36 9.49 -0.24
C ARG A 426 9.02 8.13 0.03
N CYS A 427 8.49 7.03 -0.51
CA CYS A 427 9.13 5.71 -0.43
C CYS A 427 10.55 5.68 -1.01
N VAL A 428 10.83 6.50 -2.02
CA VAL A 428 12.15 6.58 -2.67
C VAL A 428 13.08 7.53 -1.91
N THR A 429 12.56 8.67 -1.44
CA THR A 429 13.35 9.77 -0.86
C THR A 429 13.65 9.59 0.64
N GLU A 430 12.71 9.06 1.43
CA GLU A 430 12.85 8.90 2.88
C GLU A 430 13.60 7.61 3.27
N ARG A 431 14.87 7.48 2.87
CA ARG A 431 15.64 6.22 3.05
C ARG A 431 15.78 5.75 4.50
N GLN A 432 15.88 6.69 5.44
CA GLN A 432 15.98 6.36 6.86
C GLN A 432 14.67 5.78 7.40
N SER A 433 13.54 6.11 6.77
CA SER A 433 12.21 5.66 7.13
C SER A 433 11.86 4.28 6.55
N PHE A 434 12.44 3.91 5.39
CA PHE A 434 12.17 2.66 4.67
C PHE A 434 13.46 1.86 4.52
N GLN A 435 13.70 0.92 5.44
CA GLN A 435 14.97 0.17 5.50
C GLN A 435 15.14 -0.86 4.37
N SER A 436 14.06 -1.31 3.74
CA SER A 436 14.12 -2.33 2.67
C SER A 436 14.46 -1.73 1.31
N THR A 437 15.56 -2.21 0.71
CA THR A 437 15.97 -1.91 -0.67
C THR A 437 14.88 -2.28 -1.68
N LYS A 438 14.11 -3.35 -1.42
CA LYS A 438 13.00 -3.79 -2.27
C LYS A 438 11.84 -2.80 -2.29
N THR A 439 11.56 -2.12 -1.17
CA THR A 439 10.54 -1.07 -1.11
C THR A 439 10.86 0.06 -2.09
N GLN A 440 12.11 0.52 -2.10
CA GLN A 440 12.57 1.55 -3.05
C GLN A 440 12.48 1.05 -4.49
N GLN A 441 12.93 -0.18 -4.75
CA GLN A 441 12.87 -0.78 -6.08
C GLN A 441 11.43 -0.82 -6.62
N TYR A 442 10.47 -1.34 -5.85
CA TYR A 442 9.08 -1.44 -6.30
C TYR A 442 8.44 -0.06 -6.51
N ALA A 443 8.73 0.91 -5.64
CA ALA A 443 8.26 2.28 -5.83
C ALA A 443 8.79 2.87 -7.15
N ILE A 444 10.09 2.72 -7.44
CA ILE A 444 10.67 3.20 -8.70
C ILE A 444 10.06 2.47 -9.91
N GLU A 445 9.87 1.15 -9.86
CA GLU A 445 9.24 0.38 -10.93
C GLU A 445 7.82 0.85 -11.24
N ILE A 446 7.03 1.17 -10.20
CA ILE A 446 5.70 1.77 -10.37
C ILE A 446 5.81 3.16 -11.01
N LEU A 447 6.73 4.01 -10.54
CA LEU A 447 6.95 5.34 -11.10
C LEU A 447 7.37 5.29 -12.58
N ILE A 448 8.19 4.31 -12.99
CA ILE A 448 8.51 4.09 -14.41
C ILE A 448 7.23 3.79 -15.20
N ALA A 449 6.43 2.83 -14.73
CA ALA A 449 5.18 2.47 -15.42
C ALA A 449 4.19 3.64 -15.52
N LEU A 450 4.13 4.52 -14.50
CA LEU A 450 3.31 5.73 -14.51
C LEU A 450 3.87 6.82 -15.42
N SER A 451 5.19 6.94 -15.56
CA SER A 451 5.86 7.99 -16.36
C SER A 451 5.57 7.91 -17.87
N PHE A 452 4.91 6.85 -18.34
CA PHE A 452 4.35 6.78 -19.70
C PHE A 452 3.14 7.71 -19.89
N ASN A 453 2.50 8.16 -18.81
CA ASN A 453 1.49 9.21 -18.82
C ASN A 453 2.15 10.60 -18.72
N ASP A 454 1.72 11.55 -19.54
CA ASP A 454 2.32 12.89 -19.61
C ASP A 454 2.15 13.70 -18.32
N GLU A 455 1.01 13.59 -17.65
CA GLU A 455 0.74 14.26 -16.38
C GLU A 455 1.64 13.71 -15.27
N ALA A 456 1.70 12.38 -15.13
CA ALA A 456 2.59 11.70 -14.18
C ALA A 456 4.04 12.14 -14.39
N SER A 457 4.54 12.07 -15.62
CA SER A 457 5.91 12.44 -15.93
C SER A 457 6.19 13.92 -15.64
N ASN A 458 5.23 14.84 -15.87
CA ASN A 458 5.40 16.24 -15.52
C ASN A 458 5.49 16.48 -14.00
N ILE A 459 4.80 15.66 -13.19
CA ILE A 459 4.92 15.70 -11.73
C ILE A 459 6.33 15.25 -11.32
N LEU A 460 6.80 14.12 -11.86
CA LEU A 460 8.11 13.54 -11.53
C LEU A 460 9.27 14.44 -11.95
N GLU A 461 9.19 15.11 -13.12
CA GLU A 461 10.25 16.01 -13.59
C GLU A 461 10.41 17.28 -12.74
N LYS A 462 9.34 17.73 -12.09
CA LYS A 462 9.35 18.95 -11.26
C LYS A 462 9.78 18.68 -9.83
N ASP A 463 9.78 17.42 -9.39
CA ASP A 463 10.12 17.05 -8.03
C ASP A 463 11.65 17.06 -7.84
N SER A 464 12.17 18.12 -7.22
CA SER A 464 13.61 18.28 -7.02
C SER A 464 14.22 17.29 -6.03
N GLU A 465 13.44 16.76 -5.09
CA GLU A 465 13.93 15.81 -4.09
C GLU A 465 14.06 14.42 -4.69
N LEU A 466 13.08 14.01 -5.49
CA LEU A 466 13.13 12.78 -6.27
C LEU A 466 14.37 12.76 -7.16
N ILE A 467 14.61 13.81 -7.95
CA ILE A 467 15.74 13.85 -8.90
C ILE A 467 17.08 13.73 -8.16
N LYS A 468 17.27 14.48 -7.06
CA LYS A 468 18.49 14.37 -6.23
C LYS A 468 18.66 12.96 -5.65
N CYS A 469 17.57 12.35 -5.18
CA CYS A 469 17.62 10.99 -4.66
C CYS A 469 18.01 9.98 -5.75
N LEU A 470 17.39 10.07 -6.93
CA LEU A 470 17.71 9.21 -8.08
C LEU A 470 19.17 9.38 -8.51
N GLU A 471 19.70 10.60 -8.56
CA GLU A 471 21.13 10.83 -8.87
C GLU A 471 22.06 10.12 -7.88
N SER A 472 21.74 10.14 -6.59
CA SER A 472 22.54 9.40 -5.59
C SER A 472 22.33 7.88 -5.63
N LEU A 473 21.20 7.38 -6.15
CA LEU A 473 20.96 5.95 -6.36
C LEU A 473 21.69 5.38 -7.59
N LYS A 474 22.13 6.22 -8.54
CA LYS A 474 22.92 5.79 -9.71
C LYS A 474 24.21 5.06 -9.30
N THR A 475 24.79 5.43 -8.16
CA THR A 475 26.03 4.84 -7.63
C THR A 475 25.76 3.80 -6.52
N SER A 476 24.52 3.33 -6.39
CA SER A 476 24.19 2.28 -5.41
C SER A 476 24.96 0.98 -5.71
N HIS A 477 25.32 0.24 -4.66
CA HIS A 477 25.91 -1.10 -4.78
C HIS A 477 24.89 -2.17 -5.18
N GLU A 478 23.59 -1.90 -4.97
CA GLU A 478 22.49 -2.80 -5.33
C GLU A 478 22.12 -2.65 -6.81
N GLU A 479 22.43 -3.67 -7.61
CA GLU A 479 22.24 -3.68 -9.07
C GLU A 479 20.78 -3.48 -9.48
N THR A 480 19.83 -4.07 -8.75
CA THR A 480 18.39 -3.97 -9.07
C THR A 480 17.87 -2.54 -8.91
N ILE A 481 18.28 -1.84 -7.84
CA ILE A 481 17.92 -0.44 -7.61
C ILE A 481 18.61 0.45 -8.63
N GLN A 482 19.90 0.21 -8.90
CA GLN A 482 20.65 0.98 -9.89
C GLN A 482 19.96 0.89 -11.26
N ARG A 483 19.58 -0.32 -11.67
CA ARG A 483 18.84 -0.56 -12.92
C ARG A 483 17.49 0.17 -12.93
N ALA A 484 16.69 0.06 -11.87
CA ALA A 484 15.40 0.75 -11.77
C ALA A 484 15.58 2.28 -11.87
N THR A 485 16.54 2.81 -11.11
CA THR A 485 16.86 4.23 -11.03
C THR A 485 17.27 4.79 -12.38
N ASN A 486 18.22 4.12 -13.05
CA ASN A 486 18.68 4.55 -14.36
C ASN A 486 17.51 4.61 -15.35
N HIS A 487 16.57 3.65 -15.28
CA HIS A 487 15.46 3.59 -16.24
C HIS A 487 14.49 4.73 -16.06
N LEU A 488 14.18 5.08 -14.81
CA LEU A 488 13.35 6.24 -14.54
C LEU A 488 14.03 7.52 -15.03
N ILE A 489 15.31 7.72 -14.72
CA ILE A 489 16.07 8.90 -15.16
C ILE A 489 16.06 9.02 -16.68
N TRP A 490 16.45 7.95 -17.37
CA TRP A 490 16.48 7.93 -18.84
C TRP A 490 15.10 8.21 -19.43
N ARG A 491 14.03 7.67 -18.84
CA ARG A 491 12.67 7.90 -19.32
C ARG A 491 12.25 9.36 -19.21
N LEU A 492 12.66 10.05 -18.14
CA LEU A 492 12.43 11.48 -17.95
C LEU A 492 13.31 12.33 -18.91
N GLU A 493 14.56 11.92 -19.15
CA GLU A 493 15.46 12.59 -20.11
C GLU A 493 14.99 12.44 -21.57
N GLN A 494 14.50 11.28 -21.96
CA GLN A 494 13.96 11.05 -23.31
C GLN A 494 12.81 11.99 -23.62
N LYS A 495 11.89 12.22 -22.67
CA LYS A 495 10.78 13.15 -22.87
C LYS A 495 11.28 14.58 -23.08
N ARG A 496 12.30 15.00 -22.31
CA ARG A 496 12.96 16.30 -22.51
C ARG A 496 13.58 16.40 -23.90
N ASN A 497 14.27 15.38 -24.38
CA ASN A 497 14.91 15.38 -25.70
C ASN A 497 13.88 15.37 -26.86
N ILE A 498 12.79 14.61 -26.73
CA ILE A 498 11.68 14.61 -27.70
C ILE A 498 11.01 15.99 -27.75
N SER A 499 10.81 16.65 -26.60
CA SER A 499 10.26 18.01 -26.54
C SER A 499 11.17 19.07 -27.18
N ASN A 500 12.47 18.78 -27.30
CA ASN A 500 13.49 19.64 -27.90
C ASN A 500 13.77 19.33 -29.39
N GLY A 501 13.02 18.42 -30.03
CA GLY A 501 12.97 18.28 -31.49
C GLY A 501 14.16 17.59 -32.17
N SER A 502 15.07 16.95 -31.43
CA SER A 502 16.20 16.22 -32.02
C SER A 502 15.84 14.76 -32.26
N ALA A 503 15.49 14.39 -33.50
CA ALA A 503 15.46 13.00 -33.93
C ALA A 503 16.81 12.65 -34.59
N PRO A 504 17.68 11.83 -33.97
CA PRO A 504 18.92 11.42 -34.63
C PRO A 504 18.60 10.48 -35.81
N HIS A 505 18.99 10.85 -37.03
CA HIS A 505 18.92 9.95 -38.17
C HIS A 505 19.89 8.77 -37.97
N VAL A 506 19.42 7.53 -38.13
CA VAL A 506 20.28 6.34 -38.17
C VAL A 506 21.09 6.37 -39.46
N THR A 507 22.31 6.91 -39.41
CA THR A 507 23.24 6.95 -40.54
C THR A 507 24.65 6.56 -40.09
N ALA A 508 24.86 5.29 -39.77
CA ALA A 508 26.16 4.62 -39.76
C ALA A 508 25.97 3.09 -39.81
N LYS A 509 26.99 2.37 -40.29
CA LYS A 509 27.03 0.90 -40.39
C LYS A 509 26.77 0.28 -39.01
N SER A 510 25.72 -0.54 -38.86
CA SER A 510 25.29 -1.06 -37.56
C SER A 510 26.36 -1.94 -36.89
N LYS A 511 26.62 -1.69 -35.59
CA LYS A 511 27.57 -2.46 -34.77
C LYS A 511 27.08 -3.91 -34.58
N TYR A 512 25.78 -4.07 -34.46
CA TYR A 512 25.10 -5.35 -34.33
C TYR A 512 24.13 -5.55 -35.50
N ASP A 513 23.87 -6.81 -35.82
CA ASP A 513 22.83 -7.17 -36.78
C ASP A 513 21.47 -7.23 -36.08
N ILE A 514 21.45 -7.75 -34.84
CA ILE A 514 20.21 -8.02 -34.11
C ILE A 514 20.40 -7.67 -32.63
N MET A 515 19.45 -6.95 -32.04
CA MET A 515 19.27 -6.89 -30.59
C MET A 515 18.01 -7.68 -30.21
N ILE A 516 18.10 -8.47 -29.15
CA ILE A 516 16.97 -9.25 -28.61
C ILE A 516 16.49 -8.61 -27.31
N SER A 517 15.28 -8.07 -27.31
CA SER A 517 14.59 -7.58 -26.13
C SER A 517 13.67 -8.66 -25.58
N TYR A 518 13.80 -8.99 -24.29
CA TYR A 518 13.09 -10.10 -23.65
C TYR A 518 12.84 -9.88 -22.15
N SER A 519 11.85 -10.59 -21.60
CA SER A 519 11.61 -10.69 -20.16
C SER A 519 12.55 -11.72 -19.54
N HIS A 520 13.06 -11.47 -18.33
CA HIS A 520 13.95 -12.40 -17.62
C HIS A 520 13.32 -13.80 -17.43
N ASN A 521 11.98 -13.87 -17.38
CA ASN A 521 11.24 -15.13 -17.25
C ASN A 521 11.30 -15.99 -18.53
N ASP A 522 11.67 -15.40 -19.67
CA ASP A 522 11.76 -16.09 -20.96
C ASP A 522 13.22 -16.34 -21.39
N LYS A 523 14.20 -16.09 -20.50
CA LYS A 523 15.65 -16.16 -20.79
C LYS A 523 16.09 -17.44 -21.50
N LYS A 524 15.54 -18.59 -21.09
CA LYS A 524 15.96 -19.91 -21.60
C LYS A 524 15.77 -20.02 -23.11
N LEU A 525 14.61 -19.63 -23.61
CA LEU A 525 14.30 -19.69 -25.04
C LEU A 525 15.04 -18.59 -25.82
N CYS A 526 15.13 -17.36 -25.27
CA CYS A 526 15.89 -16.27 -25.88
C CYS A 526 17.38 -16.61 -26.04
N PHE A 527 17.96 -17.32 -25.07
CA PHE A 527 19.36 -17.75 -25.14
C PHE A 527 19.55 -18.76 -26.27
N GLN A 528 18.63 -19.72 -26.42
CA GLN A 528 18.68 -20.67 -27.54
C GLN A 528 18.55 -19.98 -28.90
N VAL A 529 17.62 -19.02 -29.04
CA VAL A 529 17.44 -18.24 -30.27
C VAL A 529 18.73 -17.46 -30.60
N CYS A 530 19.34 -16.82 -29.60
CA CYS A 530 20.59 -16.11 -29.76
C CYS A 530 21.74 -17.05 -30.19
N ASP A 531 21.86 -18.26 -29.61
CA ASP A 531 22.88 -19.23 -30.01
C ASP A 531 22.72 -19.67 -31.47
N PHE A 532 21.48 -19.82 -31.96
CA PHE A 532 21.24 -20.14 -33.36
C PHE A 532 21.62 -18.99 -34.30
N LEU A 533 21.24 -17.75 -33.95
CA LEU A 533 21.61 -16.56 -34.71
C LEU A 533 23.13 -16.37 -34.77
N GLU A 534 23.84 -16.54 -33.65
CA GLU A 534 25.30 -16.43 -33.61
C GLU A 534 25.98 -17.54 -34.45
N LYS A 535 25.47 -18.79 -34.41
CA LYS A 535 25.95 -19.89 -35.26
C LYS A 535 25.80 -19.61 -36.75
N ASP A 536 24.74 -18.90 -37.13
CA ASP A 536 24.49 -18.46 -38.50
C ASP A 536 25.27 -17.19 -38.89
N GLY A 537 26.15 -16.69 -38.01
CA GLY A 537 27.06 -15.59 -38.29
C GLY A 537 26.49 -14.19 -38.04
N PHE A 538 25.33 -14.07 -37.40
CA PHE A 538 24.78 -12.77 -36.99
C PHE A 538 25.52 -12.22 -35.76
N ARG A 539 25.81 -10.92 -35.74
CA ARG A 539 26.29 -10.22 -34.55
C ARG A 539 25.09 -9.86 -33.68
N VAL A 540 24.85 -10.64 -32.63
CA VAL A 540 23.70 -10.46 -31.74
C VAL A 540 24.10 -9.69 -30.49
N TRP A 541 23.25 -8.77 -30.07
CA TRP A 541 23.28 -8.18 -28.73
C TRP A 541 22.15 -8.80 -27.89
N LEU A 542 22.54 -9.42 -26.78
CA LEU A 542 21.65 -9.99 -25.77
C LEU A 542 22.30 -9.74 -24.40
N ASP A 543 21.50 -9.37 -23.42
CA ASP A 543 21.93 -9.13 -22.04
C ASP A 543 22.21 -10.46 -21.31
N ARG A 544 23.27 -11.18 -21.73
CA ARG A 544 23.61 -12.53 -21.24
C ARG A 544 24.20 -12.51 -19.83
N ASP A 545 25.23 -11.69 -19.58
CA ASP A 545 25.96 -11.59 -18.29
C ASP A 545 26.80 -10.28 -18.21
N ARG A 546 26.43 -9.22 -18.93
CA ARG A 546 27.21 -7.96 -19.02
C ARG A 546 26.48 -6.76 -18.40
N MET A 547 25.86 -6.97 -17.24
CA MET A 547 25.33 -5.86 -16.42
C MET A 547 26.41 -5.27 -15.51
N HIS A 548 27.60 -4.98 -16.06
CA HIS A 548 28.62 -4.18 -15.36
C HIS A 548 28.79 -2.86 -16.12
N GLY A 549 28.27 -1.77 -15.55
CA GLY A 549 28.28 -0.44 -16.13
C GLY A 549 26.87 0.17 -16.28
N ASP A 550 26.76 1.26 -17.04
CA ASP A 550 25.49 1.96 -17.24
C ASP A 550 24.62 1.19 -18.26
N VAL A 551 23.87 0.19 -17.77
CA VAL A 551 23.03 -0.75 -18.54
C VAL A 551 22.19 -0.05 -19.60
N ILE A 552 21.75 1.17 -19.32
CA ILE A 552 20.86 1.93 -20.20
C ILE A 552 21.59 2.57 -21.36
N VAL A 553 22.80 3.08 -21.13
CA VAL A 553 23.64 3.59 -22.22
C VAL A 553 23.96 2.43 -23.15
N ALA A 554 24.32 1.27 -22.60
CA ALA A 554 24.57 0.07 -23.40
C ALA A 554 23.32 -0.43 -24.17
N MET A 555 22.14 -0.39 -23.55
CA MET A 555 20.86 -0.74 -24.17
C MET A 555 20.45 0.24 -25.27
N ALA A 556 20.54 1.56 -25.01
CA ALA A 556 20.25 2.59 -26.01
C ALA A 556 21.22 2.49 -27.19
N ASP A 557 22.52 2.31 -26.91
CA ASP A 557 23.55 2.05 -27.92
C ASP A 557 23.21 0.79 -28.73
N ALA A 558 22.75 -0.28 -28.08
CA ALA A 558 22.38 -1.52 -28.76
C ALA A 558 21.17 -1.32 -29.69
N ILE A 559 20.12 -0.61 -29.23
CA ILE A 559 18.94 -0.31 -30.05
C ILE A 559 19.32 0.57 -31.25
N GLU A 560 20.14 1.60 -31.03
CA GLU A 560 20.55 2.54 -32.09
C GLU A 560 21.52 1.93 -33.10
N ASN A 561 22.33 0.96 -32.68
CA ASN A 561 23.36 0.34 -33.52
C ASN A 561 23.03 -1.10 -33.95
N SER A 562 21.76 -1.50 -33.88
CA SER A 562 21.27 -2.79 -34.41
C SER A 562 20.45 -2.60 -35.67
N GLU A 563 20.57 -3.54 -36.62
CA GLU A 563 19.74 -3.51 -37.83
C GLU A 563 18.29 -3.93 -37.53
N PHE A 564 18.13 -4.99 -36.73
CA PHE A 564 16.84 -5.51 -36.29
C PHE A 564 16.73 -5.55 -34.78
N ILE A 565 15.50 -5.35 -34.30
CA ILE A 565 15.16 -5.51 -32.88
C ILE A 565 14.13 -6.64 -32.77
N ILE A 566 14.54 -7.76 -32.20
CA ILE A 566 13.65 -8.87 -31.85
C ILE A 566 12.91 -8.51 -30.56
N ILE A 567 11.58 -8.58 -30.61
CA ILE A 567 10.69 -8.35 -29.47
C ILE A 567 10.11 -9.71 -29.05
N CYS A 568 10.63 -10.29 -27.97
CA CYS A 568 10.16 -11.58 -27.44
C CYS A 568 8.90 -11.39 -26.57
N MET A 569 7.74 -11.48 -27.21
CA MET A 569 6.45 -11.16 -26.62
C MET A 569 5.94 -12.29 -25.71
N SER A 570 5.57 -11.91 -24.48
CA SER A 570 4.89 -12.72 -23.47
C SER A 570 4.12 -11.82 -22.50
N GLU A 571 3.33 -12.40 -21.61
CA GLU A 571 2.64 -11.67 -20.55
C GLU A 571 3.64 -10.94 -19.65
N THR A 572 4.74 -11.62 -19.32
CA THR A 572 5.80 -11.06 -18.47
C THR A 572 6.61 -9.97 -19.16
N TYR A 573 6.74 -10.03 -20.50
CA TYR A 573 7.32 -8.95 -21.29
C TYR A 573 6.42 -7.72 -21.26
N LYS A 574 5.11 -7.89 -21.45
CA LYS A 574 4.14 -6.79 -21.43
C LYS A 574 4.01 -6.13 -20.04
N ALA A 575 4.16 -6.93 -19.00
CA ALA A 575 4.18 -6.51 -17.60
C ALA A 575 5.41 -5.67 -17.21
N SER A 576 6.53 -5.83 -17.93
CA SER A 576 7.82 -5.25 -17.54
C SER A 576 7.91 -3.78 -17.98
N PRO A 577 8.06 -2.81 -17.04
CA PRO A 577 8.26 -1.41 -17.39
C PRO A 577 9.56 -1.19 -18.18
N TYR A 578 10.57 -2.03 -17.97
CA TYR A 578 11.83 -2.02 -18.71
C TYR A 578 11.63 -2.42 -20.18
N CYS A 579 10.95 -3.55 -20.41
CA CYS A 579 10.64 -4.03 -21.77
C CYS A 579 9.72 -3.05 -22.51
N GLN A 580 8.79 -2.39 -21.80
CA GLN A 580 7.98 -1.32 -22.35
C GLN A 580 8.82 -0.11 -22.78
N ALA A 581 9.82 0.28 -21.99
CA ALA A 581 10.73 1.37 -22.33
C ALA A 581 11.56 1.04 -23.59
N GLU A 582 12.16 -0.16 -23.64
CA GLU A 582 12.93 -0.66 -24.79
C GLU A 582 12.11 -0.67 -26.09
N ALA A 583 10.91 -1.27 -26.04
CA ALA A 583 10.04 -1.38 -27.20
C ALA A 583 9.58 0.01 -27.70
N ASN A 584 9.23 0.92 -26.78
CA ASN A 584 8.87 2.29 -27.14
C ASN A 584 10.06 3.04 -27.75
N TYR A 585 11.27 2.84 -27.23
CA TYR A 585 12.47 3.47 -27.79
C TYR A 585 12.72 3.00 -29.21
N ALA A 586 12.79 1.68 -29.40
CA ALA A 586 12.99 1.08 -30.72
C ALA A 586 11.91 1.52 -31.72
N PHE A 587 10.67 1.66 -31.27
CA PHE A 587 9.57 2.18 -32.09
C PHE A 587 9.75 3.65 -32.48
N GLN A 588 10.09 4.52 -31.52
CA GLN A 588 10.34 5.94 -31.75
C GLN A 588 11.54 6.18 -32.68
N ARG A 589 12.57 5.34 -32.59
CA ARG A 589 13.75 5.36 -33.47
C ARG A 589 13.48 4.73 -34.85
N GLN A 590 12.25 4.25 -35.10
CA GLN A 590 11.84 3.58 -36.33
C GLN A 590 12.70 2.34 -36.66
N CYS A 591 13.17 1.62 -35.64
CA CYS A 591 13.94 0.40 -35.82
C CYS A 591 13.10 -0.71 -36.49
N LYS A 592 13.78 -1.65 -37.18
CA LYS A 592 13.10 -2.79 -37.81
C LYS A 592 12.72 -3.84 -36.75
N LEU A 593 11.49 -3.77 -36.25
CA LEU A 593 11.01 -4.69 -35.22
C LEU A 593 10.63 -6.06 -35.81
N LEU A 594 11.00 -7.12 -35.10
CA LEU A 594 10.71 -8.53 -35.37
C LEU A 594 9.99 -9.14 -34.15
N PRO A 595 8.66 -9.27 -34.18
CA PRO A 595 7.88 -9.83 -33.08
C PRO A 595 7.97 -11.37 -33.02
N LEU A 596 8.31 -11.90 -31.85
CA LEU A 596 8.35 -13.33 -31.55
C LEU A 596 7.30 -13.67 -30.49
N VAL A 597 6.47 -14.68 -30.73
CA VAL A 597 5.51 -15.17 -29.73
C VAL A 597 6.18 -16.28 -28.91
N MET A 598 6.33 -16.04 -27.61
CA MET A 598 7.08 -16.92 -26.70
C MET A 598 6.19 -17.90 -25.92
N LYS A 599 4.88 -17.60 -25.82
CA LYS A 599 3.91 -18.38 -25.03
C LYS A 599 2.69 -18.79 -25.87
N PRO A 600 2.15 -20.00 -25.67
CA PRO A 600 1.00 -20.46 -26.45
C PRO A 600 -0.19 -19.53 -26.29
N LYS A 601 -0.85 -19.22 -27.42
CA LYS A 601 -2.07 -18.38 -27.47
C LYS A 601 -1.89 -16.91 -27.06
N TYR A 602 -0.67 -16.47 -26.73
CA TYR A 602 -0.41 -15.06 -26.42
C TYR A 602 -0.68 -14.17 -27.63
N LYS A 603 -1.35 -13.04 -27.41
CA LYS A 603 -1.58 -12.00 -28.42
C LYS A 603 -1.26 -10.63 -27.83
N PRO A 604 -0.37 -9.85 -28.46
CA PRO A 604 -0.07 -8.50 -27.98
C PRO A 604 -1.28 -7.59 -28.15
N ASP A 605 -1.57 -6.80 -27.13
CA ASP A 605 -2.63 -5.79 -27.08
C ASP A 605 -2.16 -4.53 -26.33
N GLY A 606 -3.05 -3.54 -26.17
CA GLY A 606 -2.73 -2.26 -25.54
C GLY A 606 -1.51 -1.58 -26.18
N TRP A 607 -0.57 -1.13 -25.34
CA TRP A 607 0.66 -0.48 -25.79
C TRP A 607 1.51 -1.38 -26.70
N LEU A 608 1.63 -2.68 -26.38
CA LEU A 608 2.44 -3.61 -27.16
C LEU A 608 1.77 -3.93 -28.48
N GLY A 609 0.45 -4.15 -28.48
CA GLY A 609 -0.34 -4.35 -29.70
C GLY A 609 -0.26 -3.17 -30.66
N PHE A 610 -0.25 -1.94 -30.13
CA PHE A 610 -0.06 -0.73 -30.94
C PHE A 610 1.32 -0.72 -31.63
N ILE A 611 2.40 -1.00 -30.88
CA ILE A 611 3.77 -1.03 -31.43
C ILE A 611 3.92 -2.19 -32.43
N MET A 612 3.31 -3.35 -32.17
CA MET A 612 3.43 -4.55 -33.01
C MET A 612 2.49 -4.57 -34.22
N SER A 613 1.52 -3.66 -34.28
CA SER A 613 0.54 -3.57 -35.37
C SER A 613 1.21 -3.55 -36.76
N GLY A 614 0.65 -4.32 -37.68
CA GLY A 614 1.12 -4.44 -39.08
C GLY A 614 2.41 -5.23 -39.29
N LYS A 615 2.90 -5.98 -38.28
CA LYS A 615 4.13 -6.78 -38.38
C LYS A 615 3.82 -8.29 -38.43
N ILE A 616 4.68 -9.04 -39.10
CA ILE A 616 4.61 -10.51 -39.17
C ILE A 616 5.17 -11.08 -37.87
N TYR A 617 4.45 -12.01 -37.24
CA TYR A 617 4.86 -12.62 -35.98
C TYR A 617 5.44 -14.01 -36.24
N VAL A 618 6.58 -14.30 -35.63
CA VAL A 618 7.15 -15.65 -35.64
C VAL A 618 6.75 -16.37 -34.36
N ASP A 619 5.99 -17.45 -34.50
CA ASP A 619 5.40 -18.15 -33.36
C ASP A 619 6.23 -19.37 -32.96
N PHE A 620 7.02 -19.21 -31.90
CA PHE A 620 7.88 -20.28 -31.36
C PHE A 620 7.10 -21.34 -30.58
N THR A 621 5.78 -21.20 -30.46
CA THR A 621 4.93 -22.14 -29.71
C THR A 621 4.19 -23.11 -30.60
N LYS A 622 4.11 -22.83 -31.90
CA LYS A 622 3.41 -23.66 -32.91
C LYS A 622 4.31 -24.66 -33.62
N HIS A 623 5.61 -24.50 -33.52
CA HIS A 623 6.60 -25.26 -34.27
C HIS A 623 7.69 -25.78 -33.34
N GLU A 624 8.38 -26.85 -33.74
CA GLU A 624 9.63 -27.21 -33.07
C GLU A 624 10.66 -26.08 -33.23
N LEU A 625 11.57 -25.97 -32.26
CA LEU A 625 12.49 -24.84 -32.13
C LEU A 625 13.28 -24.53 -33.42
N ASN A 626 13.73 -25.56 -34.13
CA ASN A 626 14.51 -25.42 -35.36
C ASN A 626 13.66 -24.90 -36.54
N GLU A 627 12.38 -25.31 -36.61
CA GLU A 627 11.45 -24.85 -37.63
C GLU A 627 11.05 -23.40 -37.38
N ALA A 628 10.71 -23.05 -36.13
CA ALA A 628 10.43 -21.68 -35.73
C ALA A 628 11.61 -20.74 -36.01
N TYR A 629 12.84 -21.20 -35.71
CA TYR A 629 14.06 -20.48 -36.02
C TYR A 629 14.26 -20.28 -37.53
N SER A 630 13.95 -21.29 -38.35
CA SER A 630 14.05 -21.18 -39.81
C SER A 630 13.09 -20.11 -40.36
N LEU A 631 11.89 -20.00 -39.79
CA LEU A 631 10.93 -18.93 -40.12
C LEU A 631 11.45 -17.55 -39.71
N LEU A 632 12.05 -17.42 -38.52
CA LEU A 632 12.69 -16.19 -38.07
C LEU A 632 13.80 -15.74 -39.03
N LYS A 633 14.66 -16.67 -39.43
CA LYS A 633 15.75 -16.40 -40.37
C LYS A 633 15.23 -15.93 -41.72
N HIS A 634 14.20 -16.59 -42.25
CA HIS A 634 13.54 -16.19 -43.49
C HIS A 634 13.00 -14.76 -43.40
N GLU A 635 12.32 -14.40 -42.30
CA GLU A 635 11.79 -13.04 -42.09
C GLU A 635 12.92 -11.99 -42.02
N ILE A 636 14.05 -12.30 -41.38
CA ILE A 636 15.24 -11.41 -41.35
C ILE A 636 15.78 -11.18 -42.76
N GLU A 637 15.95 -12.26 -43.54
CA GLU A 637 16.47 -12.22 -44.90
C GLU A 637 15.54 -11.46 -45.85
N ASP A 638 14.23 -11.71 -45.77
CA ASP A 638 13.21 -11.01 -46.55
C ASP A 638 13.25 -9.50 -46.30
N LYS A 639 13.29 -9.07 -45.03
CA LYS A 639 13.38 -7.64 -44.70
C LYS A 639 14.69 -7.01 -45.16
N ARG A 640 15.80 -7.75 -45.16
CA ARG A 640 17.07 -7.28 -45.75
C ARG A 640 16.95 -7.08 -47.25
N GLN A 641 16.37 -8.03 -47.97
CA GLN A 641 16.13 -7.95 -49.42
C GLN A 641 15.23 -6.78 -49.80
N ILE A 642 14.12 -6.57 -49.07
CA ILE A 642 13.21 -5.42 -49.28
C ILE A 642 13.97 -4.10 -49.10
N THR A 643 14.80 -4.00 -48.05
CA THR A 643 15.62 -2.81 -47.79
C THR A 643 16.61 -2.55 -48.93
N MET A 644 17.30 -3.59 -49.42
CA MET A 644 18.27 -3.46 -50.53
C MET A 644 17.60 -3.08 -51.86
N ASN A 645 16.41 -3.63 -52.16
CA ASN A 645 15.67 -3.34 -53.38
C ASN A 645 15.10 -1.91 -53.40
N HIS A 646 14.68 -1.37 -52.24
CA HIS A 646 14.32 0.04 -52.11
C HIS A 646 15.53 0.97 -52.28
N THR A 647 16.69 0.60 -51.74
CA THR A 647 17.92 1.40 -51.86
C THR A 647 18.43 1.45 -53.31
N LYS A 648 18.40 0.32 -54.04
CA LYS A 648 18.77 0.24 -55.47
C LYS A 648 17.82 0.99 -56.41
N LYS A 649 16.52 1.10 -56.08
CA LYS A 649 15.55 1.88 -56.89
C LYS A 649 15.71 3.39 -56.74
N MET A 650 16.24 3.88 -55.60
CA MET A 650 16.48 5.30 -55.37
C MET A 650 17.76 5.84 -56.02
N GLU A 651 18.70 4.98 -56.42
CA GLU A 651 19.94 5.39 -57.12
C GLU A 651 19.77 5.57 -58.64
N VAL A 652 18.62 5.19 -59.23
CA VAL A 652 18.36 5.31 -60.67
C VAL A 652 17.02 6.01 -60.89
N THR A 653 16.96 7.33 -60.63
CA THR A 653 16.02 8.32 -61.23
C THR A 653 16.21 9.67 -60.53
N HIS A 654 16.89 10.62 -61.19
CA HIS A 654 16.73 12.04 -60.88
C HIS A 654 15.53 12.56 -61.69
N GLU A 655 14.34 12.48 -61.12
CA GLU A 655 13.20 13.32 -61.51
C GLU A 655 12.67 14.09 -60.28
N PRO A 656 12.10 15.28 -60.47
CA PRO A 656 11.72 16.15 -59.37
C PRO A 656 10.62 15.52 -58.53
N ILE A 657 10.84 15.44 -57.22
CA ILE A 657 9.88 14.98 -56.23
C ILE A 657 8.66 15.91 -56.25
N LEU A 658 7.53 15.43 -56.76
CA LEU A 658 6.21 15.98 -56.44
C LEU A 658 5.95 15.77 -54.93
N PRO A 659 5.30 16.73 -54.25
CA PRO A 659 5.12 16.67 -52.80
C PRO A 659 4.30 15.43 -52.41
N VAL A 660 4.85 14.68 -51.46
CA VAL A 660 4.21 13.54 -50.79
C VAL A 660 2.87 14.01 -50.19
N PRO A 661 1.78 13.20 -50.29
CA PRO A 661 0.53 13.53 -49.63
C PRO A 661 0.76 13.64 -48.12
N SER A 662 0.31 14.74 -47.53
CA SER A 662 0.34 14.92 -46.08
C SER A 662 -0.28 13.70 -45.37
N PRO A 663 0.21 13.32 -44.18
CA PRO A 663 -0.45 12.30 -43.38
C PRO A 663 -1.92 12.66 -43.20
N ILE A 664 -2.78 11.65 -43.34
CA ILE A 664 -4.21 11.74 -43.01
C ILE A 664 -4.32 12.42 -41.65
N LYS A 665 -4.96 13.60 -41.64
CA LYS A 665 -5.28 14.33 -40.43
C LYS A 665 -6.22 13.47 -39.60
N VAL A 666 -5.68 12.75 -38.62
CA VAL A 666 -6.41 12.50 -37.39
C VAL A 666 -6.72 13.89 -36.82
N TYR A 667 -8.01 14.20 -36.67
CA TYR A 667 -8.46 15.45 -36.08
C TYR A 667 -8.00 15.53 -34.62
N GLN A 668 -6.80 16.04 -34.39
CA GLN A 668 -6.42 16.70 -33.15
C GLN A 668 -6.07 18.16 -33.48
N ARG A 669 -7.09 18.96 -33.78
CA ARG A 669 -7.03 20.40 -33.53
C ARG A 669 -7.43 20.62 -32.07
N GLN A 670 -6.47 20.63 -31.16
CA GLN A 670 -6.51 21.65 -30.11
C GLN A 670 -5.65 22.79 -30.62
N THR A 671 -6.23 23.63 -31.48
CA THR A 671 -5.78 25.02 -31.56
C THR A 671 -5.77 25.54 -30.14
N ARG A 672 -4.63 25.98 -29.61
CA ARG A 672 -4.61 26.84 -28.41
C ARG A 672 -5.46 28.05 -28.77
N ILE A 673 -6.71 28.02 -28.35
CA ILE A 673 -7.60 29.16 -28.45
C ILE A 673 -7.28 29.99 -27.22
N ASP A 674 -6.55 31.09 -27.42
CA ASP A 674 -6.35 32.06 -26.35
C ASP A 674 -7.70 32.70 -26.03
N LEU A 675 -8.07 32.70 -24.75
CA LEU A 675 -9.34 33.28 -24.30
C LEU A 675 -9.27 34.80 -24.44
N PRO A 676 -10.20 35.45 -25.16
CA PRO A 676 -10.29 36.90 -25.20
C PRO A 676 -10.43 37.48 -23.78
N GLN A 677 -9.88 38.68 -23.56
CA GLN A 677 -9.83 39.32 -22.25
C GLN A 677 -11.22 39.48 -21.59
N PHE A 678 -12.26 39.72 -22.39
CA PHE A 678 -13.63 39.90 -21.90
C PHE A 678 -14.55 38.78 -22.36
N VAL A 679 -15.33 38.24 -21.42
CA VAL A 679 -16.26 37.13 -21.65
C VAL A 679 -17.25 37.43 -22.78
N ASN A 680 -17.71 38.67 -22.94
CA ASN A 680 -18.66 39.04 -24.00
C ASN A 680 -18.13 38.81 -25.43
N ASN A 681 -16.81 38.68 -25.60
CA ASN A 681 -16.17 38.43 -26.90
C ASN A 681 -15.93 36.93 -27.15
N TRP A 682 -16.39 36.04 -26.27
CA TRP A 682 -16.19 34.60 -26.40
C TRP A 682 -17.21 33.99 -27.37
N SER A 683 -16.72 33.19 -28.31
CA SER A 683 -17.56 32.24 -29.05
C SER A 683 -17.90 31.01 -28.19
N GLU A 684 -18.81 30.17 -28.66
CA GLU A 684 -19.13 28.88 -28.00
C GLU A 684 -17.88 28.03 -27.75
N GLU A 685 -16.93 28.02 -28.70
CA GLU A 685 -15.70 27.24 -28.55
C GLU A 685 -14.77 27.83 -27.47
N HIS A 686 -14.80 29.15 -27.25
CA HIS A 686 -14.09 29.76 -26.13
C HIS A 686 -14.73 29.39 -24.79
N VAL A 687 -16.06 29.30 -24.71
CA VAL A 687 -16.77 28.84 -23.49
C VAL A 687 -16.41 27.39 -23.17
N ARG A 688 -16.44 26.49 -24.17
CA ARG A 688 -16.01 25.09 -24.00
C ARG A 688 -14.54 25.00 -23.58
N CYS A 689 -13.66 25.82 -24.18
CA CYS A 689 -12.25 25.90 -23.81
C CYS A 689 -12.06 26.36 -22.36
N PHE A 690 -12.77 27.40 -21.93
CA PHE A 690 -12.74 27.90 -20.55
C PHE A 690 -13.18 26.84 -19.53
N LEU A 691 -14.29 26.15 -19.80
CA LEU A 691 -14.80 25.12 -18.90
C LEU A 691 -13.83 23.93 -18.78
N ARG A 692 -13.21 23.51 -19.90
CA ARG A 692 -12.19 22.45 -19.90
C ARG A 692 -10.92 22.89 -19.17
N LYS A 693 -10.43 24.10 -19.41
CA LYS A 693 -9.19 24.64 -18.82
C LYS A 693 -9.27 24.76 -17.29
N ASN A 694 -10.45 25.04 -16.74
CA ASN A 694 -10.65 25.24 -15.30
C ASN A 694 -11.24 24.03 -14.57
N ASN A 695 -11.25 22.84 -15.20
CA ASN A 695 -11.83 21.61 -14.65
C ASN A 695 -13.32 21.74 -14.27
N LEU A 696 -14.10 22.41 -15.11
CA LEU A 696 -15.55 22.65 -14.97
C LEU A 696 -16.35 21.82 -15.98
N THR A 697 -15.87 20.63 -16.32
CA THR A 697 -16.43 19.79 -17.40
C THR A 697 -17.87 19.33 -17.12
N SER A 698 -18.27 19.22 -15.84
CA SER A 698 -19.65 18.91 -15.47
C SER A 698 -20.64 20.00 -15.88
N LEU A 699 -20.19 21.23 -16.11
CA LEU A 699 -21.02 22.35 -16.59
C LEU A 699 -21.07 22.42 -18.13
N LEU A 700 -20.34 21.58 -18.85
CA LEU A 700 -20.43 21.52 -20.32
C LEU A 700 -21.83 21.12 -20.78
N THR A 701 -22.53 20.26 -20.04
CA THR A 701 -23.90 19.84 -20.38
C THR A 701 -24.91 20.98 -20.25
N VAL A 702 -24.68 21.91 -19.32
CA VAL A 702 -25.52 23.10 -19.08
C VAL A 702 -25.21 24.20 -20.10
N PHE A 703 -23.93 24.40 -20.44
CA PHE A 703 -23.47 25.52 -21.26
C PHE A 703 -23.03 25.15 -22.68
N ASP A 704 -23.41 23.97 -23.20
CA ASP A 704 -22.86 23.46 -24.46
C ASP A 704 -23.09 24.41 -25.66
N ASN A 705 -24.21 25.14 -25.65
CA ASN A 705 -24.57 26.11 -26.70
C ASN A 705 -24.42 27.57 -26.26
N PHE A 706 -23.69 27.83 -25.17
CA PHE A 706 -23.51 29.19 -24.66
C PHE A 706 -22.32 29.85 -25.35
N ASN A 707 -22.56 31.02 -25.93
CA ASN A 707 -21.50 31.96 -26.22
C ASN A 707 -21.20 32.83 -24.99
N GLY A 708 -20.18 33.68 -25.10
CA GLY A 708 -19.73 34.57 -24.04
C GLY A 708 -20.80 35.51 -23.48
N HIS A 709 -21.71 35.97 -24.31
CA HIS A 709 -22.80 36.85 -23.89
C HIS A 709 -23.82 36.11 -23.02
N LEU A 710 -24.23 34.92 -23.43
CA LEU A 710 -25.14 34.06 -22.65
C LEU A 710 -24.49 33.61 -21.34
N LEU A 711 -23.19 33.29 -21.38
CA LEU A 711 -22.45 32.91 -20.18
C LEU A 711 -22.35 34.07 -19.17
N TYR A 712 -22.19 35.29 -19.66
CA TYR A 712 -22.22 36.50 -18.83
C TYR A 712 -23.61 36.73 -18.20
N GLN A 713 -24.70 36.52 -18.95
CA GLN A 713 -26.06 36.63 -18.41
C GLN A 713 -26.33 35.56 -17.33
N ALA A 714 -25.91 34.31 -17.57
CA ALA A 714 -26.01 33.24 -16.57
C ALA A 714 -25.24 33.58 -15.29
N TYR A 715 -24.04 34.16 -15.44
CA TYR A 715 -23.26 34.65 -14.30
C TYR A 715 -24.01 35.72 -13.49
N LEU A 716 -24.65 36.69 -14.16
CA LEU A 716 -25.45 37.71 -13.48
C LEU A 716 -26.65 37.12 -12.73
N MET A 717 -27.28 36.07 -13.28
CA MET A 717 -28.35 35.34 -12.59
C MET A 717 -27.82 34.62 -11.35
N CYS A 718 -26.65 33.97 -11.45
CA CYS A 718 -25.98 33.35 -10.30
C CYS A 718 -25.65 34.37 -9.21
N GLU A 719 -25.16 35.57 -9.55
CA GLU A 719 -24.86 36.61 -8.57
C GLU A 719 -26.12 37.19 -7.90
N LYS A 720 -27.27 37.18 -8.59
CA LYS A 720 -28.54 37.65 -8.03
C LYS A 720 -29.14 36.68 -6.99
N ASN A 721 -29.01 35.38 -7.22
CA ASN A 721 -29.44 34.35 -6.26
C ASN A 721 -28.63 33.04 -6.43
N ARG A 722 -27.56 32.91 -5.65
CA ARG A 722 -26.59 31.80 -5.75
C ARG A 722 -27.18 30.44 -5.37
N GLU A 723 -28.09 30.41 -4.39
CA GLU A 723 -28.65 29.15 -3.90
C GLU A 723 -29.63 28.54 -4.91
N LEU A 724 -30.56 29.34 -5.43
CA LEU A 724 -31.51 28.87 -6.45
C LEU A 724 -30.81 28.47 -7.74
N MET A 725 -29.80 29.23 -8.19
CA MET A 725 -29.08 28.87 -9.41
C MET A 725 -28.21 27.62 -9.24
N PHE A 726 -27.63 27.38 -8.06
CA PHE A 726 -26.93 26.12 -7.80
C PHE A 726 -27.88 24.91 -7.88
N GLN A 727 -29.07 25.03 -7.29
CA GLN A 727 -30.09 23.97 -7.35
C GLN A 727 -30.55 23.70 -8.79
N ALA A 728 -30.88 24.76 -9.54
CA ALA A 728 -31.33 24.66 -10.94
C ALA A 728 -30.26 24.04 -11.86
N MET A 729 -29.00 24.47 -11.75
CA MET A 729 -27.91 23.89 -12.54
C MET A 729 -27.63 22.43 -12.17
N ARG A 730 -27.76 22.06 -10.88
CA ARG A 730 -27.60 20.68 -10.43
C ARG A 730 -28.69 19.77 -10.99
N GLU A 731 -29.92 20.26 -11.06
CA GLU A 731 -31.06 19.56 -11.67
C GLU A 731 -30.83 19.34 -13.17
N GLU A 732 -30.41 20.36 -13.92
CA GLU A 732 -30.09 20.21 -15.35
C GLU A 732 -28.93 19.24 -15.62
N VAL A 733 -27.86 19.28 -14.80
CA VAL A 733 -26.77 18.31 -14.89
C VAL A 733 -27.27 16.90 -14.63
N SER A 734 -28.13 16.69 -13.63
CA SER A 734 -28.72 15.38 -13.32
C SER A 734 -29.65 14.87 -14.43
N ALA A 735 -30.36 15.75 -15.13
CA ALA A 735 -31.24 15.41 -16.24
C ALA A 735 -30.47 15.03 -17.52
N SER A 736 -29.20 15.45 -17.65
CA SER A 736 -28.38 15.21 -18.85
C SER A 736 -27.82 13.78 -19.00
N GLY A 737 -28.12 12.86 -18.07
CA GLY A 737 -27.75 11.44 -18.17
C GLY A 737 -26.26 11.10 -17.96
N ASN A 738 -25.41 12.09 -17.68
CA ASN A 738 -24.00 11.89 -17.31
C ASN A 738 -23.86 11.64 -15.79
N SER A 739 -22.94 10.74 -15.40
CA SER A 739 -22.66 10.37 -13.99
C SER A 739 -21.94 11.45 -13.16
N SER A 740 -21.67 12.62 -13.73
CA SER A 740 -20.99 13.73 -13.06
C SER A 740 -21.97 14.54 -12.19
N ILE A 741 -21.78 14.55 -10.87
CA ILE A 741 -22.57 15.39 -9.94
C ILE A 741 -21.99 16.81 -9.92
N LEU A 742 -22.84 17.84 -10.05
CA LEU A 742 -22.42 19.22 -9.80
C LEU A 742 -22.23 19.44 -8.29
N THR A 743 -20.99 19.54 -7.84
CA THR A 743 -20.67 19.87 -6.44
C THR A 743 -20.68 21.37 -6.19
N LEU A 744 -20.91 21.78 -4.93
CA LEU A 744 -20.83 23.20 -4.53
C LEU A 744 -19.45 23.80 -4.83
N GLY A 745 -18.37 23.02 -4.66
CA GLY A 745 -17.01 23.44 -4.97
C GLY A 745 -16.80 23.75 -6.45
N THR A 746 -17.35 22.94 -7.35
CA THR A 746 -17.30 23.19 -8.79
C THR A 746 -18.09 24.44 -9.18
N TYR A 747 -19.27 24.64 -8.58
CA TYR A 747 -20.11 25.81 -8.82
C TYR A 747 -19.44 27.12 -8.37
N LEU A 748 -18.83 27.14 -7.18
CA LEU A 748 -18.10 28.31 -6.69
C LEU A 748 -16.85 28.61 -7.52
N ARG A 749 -16.10 27.58 -7.92
CA ARG A 749 -14.94 27.71 -8.82
C ARG A 749 -15.34 28.30 -10.18
N PHE A 750 -16.48 27.90 -10.73
CA PHE A 750 -17.02 28.51 -11.94
C PHE A 750 -17.23 30.02 -11.80
N LEU A 751 -17.86 30.47 -10.71
CA LEU A 751 -18.10 31.89 -10.48
C LEU A 751 -16.79 32.67 -10.30
N GLU A 752 -15.83 32.13 -9.56
CA GLU A 752 -14.54 32.80 -9.32
C GLU A 752 -13.68 32.90 -10.58
N GLU A 753 -13.59 31.82 -11.37
CA GLU A 753 -12.79 31.81 -12.59
C GLU A 753 -13.41 32.67 -13.69
N LEU A 754 -14.74 32.69 -13.80
CA LEU A 754 -15.41 33.50 -14.81
C LEU A 754 -15.32 35.00 -14.48
N LYS A 755 -15.34 35.37 -13.19
CA LYS A 755 -15.21 36.75 -12.72
C LYS A 755 -13.95 37.46 -13.24
N LYS A 756 -12.87 36.72 -13.48
CA LYS A 756 -11.60 37.26 -14.02
C LYS A 756 -11.73 37.84 -15.43
N TYR A 757 -12.76 37.44 -16.18
CA TYR A 757 -13.02 37.85 -17.55
C TYR A 757 -14.21 38.83 -17.68
N ILE A 758 -14.74 39.31 -16.56
CA ILE A 758 -15.86 40.25 -16.54
C ILE A 758 -15.31 41.70 -16.47
N PRO A 759 -15.76 42.62 -17.36
CA PRO A 759 -15.30 44.01 -17.33
C PRO A 759 -15.61 44.68 -15.97
N ILE A 760 -14.63 45.37 -15.39
CA ILE A 760 -14.70 45.98 -14.05
C ILE A 760 -15.70 47.17 -13.98
N ASN A 761 -16.33 47.58 -15.09
CA ASN A 761 -17.21 48.76 -15.18
C ASN A 761 -18.71 48.46 -15.37
N THR A 762 -19.26 47.43 -14.72
CA THR A 762 -20.73 47.26 -14.60
C THR A 762 -21.23 47.06 -13.17
N THR A 763 -20.41 47.28 -12.15
CA THR A 763 -20.85 47.37 -10.74
C THR A 763 -21.56 48.68 -10.38
N LYS A 764 -21.82 49.58 -11.35
CA LYS A 764 -22.58 50.83 -11.14
C LYS A 764 -23.97 50.90 -11.80
N LEU A 765 -24.43 49.86 -12.50
CA LEU A 765 -25.82 49.82 -13.00
C LEU A 765 -26.80 48.99 -12.15
N SER A 766 -26.31 48.24 -11.16
CA SER A 766 -27.17 47.48 -10.22
C SER A 766 -27.68 48.29 -9.03
N GLN A 767 -27.28 49.57 -8.89
CA GLN A 767 -27.80 50.49 -7.86
C GLN A 767 -28.87 51.48 -8.37
N GLN A 768 -29.30 51.39 -9.63
CA GLN A 768 -30.33 52.28 -10.20
C GLN A 768 -31.58 51.57 -10.77
N LEU A 769 -31.73 50.26 -10.57
CA LEU A 769 -32.94 49.52 -10.98
C LEU A 769 -33.75 48.93 -9.81
N THR A 770 -33.46 49.34 -8.57
CA THR A 770 -34.20 48.96 -7.36
C THR A 770 -35.22 50.01 -6.87
N SER A 771 -35.62 51.00 -7.69
CA SER A 771 -36.61 52.01 -7.25
C SER A 771 -37.85 52.20 -8.12
N THR A 772 -38.06 51.44 -9.19
CA THR A 772 -39.33 51.46 -9.95
C THR A 772 -39.26 50.26 -10.89
N VAL A 773 -39.79 49.10 -10.54
CA VAL A 773 -41.18 48.73 -10.83
C VAL A 773 -41.69 47.82 -9.72
N CYS A 774 -42.51 48.43 -8.85
CA CYS A 774 -43.54 47.80 -8.04
C CYS A 774 -44.85 47.79 -8.84
N CYS A 775 -44.84 47.18 -10.02
CA CYS A 775 -46.03 46.74 -10.73
C CYS A 775 -45.73 45.34 -11.28
N ILE A 776 -46.29 44.35 -10.57
CA ILE A 776 -46.15 42.90 -10.74
C ILE A 776 -44.78 42.41 -10.22
N MET A 777 -44.62 41.89 -9.00
CA MET A 777 -45.55 41.28 -8.04
C MET A 777 -45.55 42.00 -6.69
#